data_AF-A0A196SBV2-F1
#
_entry.id   AF-A0A196SBV2-F1
#
_cell.length_a   1.000
_cell.length_b   1.000
_cell.length_c   1.000
_cell.angle_alpha   90.00
_cell.angle_beta   90.00
_cell.angle_gamma   90.00
#
_symmetry.space_group_name_H-M   'P 1'
#
loop_
_entity.id
_entity.type
_entity.pdbx_description
1 polymer ?
#
loop_
_entity_poly.entity_id
_entity_poly.type
_entity_poly.pdbx_seq_one_letter_code
_entity_poly.pdbx_strand_id
1 'polypeptide(L)'
;MTWEEKRKELVLQGTNVTSLFSADGSLIVFNSTSSDGTMHSVHFDASNTGIILTATKSGITELIVVEDGKEVERVDATMIEHKVIIDLSDEGDRWEGDVYKGQPCGLGTFWDSNNNMVFEGIRVNGLFECFGTLYYSDLQKVEYKGEWCGGKRNGQGSQHDRNGKVVYEGQWCNDSHEKTSNGSHDKVSNDVVFTKLDPFDRLYSTVETIRIKNFTPSSFVSFSFHYLPSLTKVFFEGKALSDKAINGSFSVYSCPRLTSFVMKPMSCQSMTSFSIYDLPSLTELEIGDRCLSGATTVTIRDLPVLEVMQFGYGVCSTLHHGVIENLPALTEWKIGGHTLEGASEYEKGREVFELEGKECSRSHLEIRNLPVLKKIDVYGGQAFTELGELVVENVPMLEEIGGWYIFEKVYQLTATNAPKFKEIVEDHSDMLWTSKSVPFSVADLAAAITELTVASYTGNDIQSLTISGFAELASISIGCHSFSRVATVEVADLPRLSRFHMEHDCCIVDSPTASFALRRCPLLREFSMDNNTCMYYRHFKLEDTPALETISFEKNCFREGKEFELVDIPALKKVSVMDSSFYPVTLVRFENLPALEEIVLNYGALWGDYDAESTLIMKDLPSLTLLNVQSDFGFDYMKKIVLKNIPKLEDIDIVGGFKGNEVVEAENADYFKEFIERQRSRGY
;
A
#
# COMPACT_ATOMS: atom_id res chain seq x y z
N MET A 1 -25.06 33.19 34.21
CA MET A 1 -24.06 32.19 33.80
C MET A 1 -24.42 31.75 32.40
N THR A 2 -23.54 31.92 31.42
CA THR A 2 -23.76 31.44 30.05
C THR A 2 -23.75 29.91 30.01
N TRP A 3 -24.32 29.28 28.98
CA TRP A 3 -24.25 27.82 28.84
C TRP A 3 -22.78 27.35 28.75
N GLU A 4 -21.88 28.16 28.18
CA GLU A 4 -20.45 27.89 28.13
C GLU A 4 -19.78 27.90 29.52
N GLU A 5 -20.13 28.88 30.35
CA GLU A 5 -19.67 28.98 31.74
C GLU A 5 -20.21 27.80 32.56
N LYS A 6 -21.49 27.45 32.38
CA LYS A 6 -22.10 26.31 33.06
C LYS A 6 -21.47 24.99 32.66
N ARG A 7 -21.25 24.78 31.36
CA ARG A 7 -20.55 23.61 30.84
C ARG A 7 -19.14 23.49 31.43
N LYS A 8 -18.37 24.58 31.47
CA LYS A 8 -17.02 24.59 32.09
C LYS A 8 -17.07 24.27 33.58
N GLU A 9 -18.05 24.80 34.31
CA GLU A 9 -18.27 24.51 35.72
C GLU A 9 -18.52 23.01 35.95
N LEU A 10 -19.42 22.40 35.19
CA LEU A 10 -19.80 20.98 35.34
C LEU A 10 -18.63 20.03 35.02
N VAL A 11 -17.80 20.38 34.03
CA VAL A 11 -16.56 19.66 33.71
C VAL A 11 -15.58 19.66 34.88
N LEU A 12 -15.46 20.78 35.59
CA LEU A 12 -14.53 20.92 36.72
C LEU A 12 -15.06 20.24 38.01
N GLN A 13 -16.37 20.04 38.14
CA GLN A 13 -17.02 19.44 39.31
C GLN A 13 -17.10 17.90 39.27
N GLY A 14 -16.90 17.29 38.09
CA GLY A 14 -17.04 15.85 37.89
C GLY A 14 -15.92 15.02 38.51
N THR A 15 -16.26 13.99 39.29
CA THR A 15 -15.27 13.06 39.88
C THR A 15 -14.95 11.87 38.98
N ASN A 16 -15.90 11.45 38.15
CA ASN A 16 -15.75 10.51 37.03
C ASN A 16 -16.25 11.22 35.77
N VAL A 17 -15.34 11.62 34.89
CA VAL A 17 -15.67 12.33 33.66
C VAL A 17 -15.50 11.39 32.49
N THR A 18 -16.59 11.14 31.76
CA THR A 18 -16.55 10.55 30.42
C THR A 18 -16.88 11.65 29.42
N SER A 19 -16.10 11.80 28.35
CA SER A 19 -16.27 12.83 27.34
C SER A 19 -16.19 12.22 25.95
N LEU A 20 -17.16 12.54 25.11
CA LEU A 20 -17.37 12.05 23.75
C LEU A 20 -17.50 13.29 22.83
N PHE A 21 -17.12 13.17 21.56
CA PHE A 21 -17.22 14.24 20.55
C PHE A 21 -18.02 13.73 19.33
N SER A 22 -18.87 14.53 18.66
CA SER A 22 -19.44 14.16 17.34
C SER A 22 -18.40 14.24 16.22
N ALA A 23 -18.81 13.63 15.11
CA ALA A 23 -18.24 13.63 13.75
C ALA A 23 -17.82 14.98 13.14
N ASP A 24 -18.18 16.15 13.69
CA ASP A 24 -17.72 17.47 13.22
C ASP A 24 -16.76 18.18 14.20
N GLY A 25 -16.45 17.53 15.33
CA GLY A 25 -15.58 18.07 16.39
C GLY A 25 -16.32 18.85 17.48
N SER A 26 -17.64 18.68 17.60
CA SER A 26 -18.39 19.71 18.33
C SER A 26 -19.61 19.27 19.14
N LEU A 27 -20.04 18.01 19.03
CA LEU A 27 -21.01 17.42 19.95
C LEU A 27 -20.31 16.83 21.15
N ILE A 28 -20.21 17.62 22.20
CA ILE A 28 -19.53 17.19 23.41
C ILE A 28 -20.55 16.47 24.27
N VAL A 29 -20.52 15.13 24.21
CA VAL A 29 -21.28 14.30 25.16
C VAL A 29 -20.45 14.08 26.41
N PHE A 30 -20.82 14.72 27.50
CA PHE A 30 -20.11 14.65 28.77
C PHE A 30 -21.03 14.09 29.83
N ASN A 31 -20.62 12.99 30.47
CA ASN A 31 -21.24 12.55 31.70
C ASN A 31 -20.28 12.78 32.87
N SER A 32 -20.79 13.41 33.91
CA SER A 32 -20.11 13.40 35.21
C SER A 32 -21.05 13.07 36.34
N THR A 33 -20.50 12.36 37.31
CA THR A 33 -21.18 12.10 38.58
C THR A 33 -20.44 12.87 39.68
N SER A 34 -21.18 13.70 40.41
CA SER A 34 -20.70 14.38 41.62
C SER A 34 -20.60 13.39 42.79
N SER A 35 -19.92 13.80 43.85
CA SER A 35 -19.79 12.99 45.07
C SER A 35 -21.12 12.75 45.80
N ASP A 36 -22.15 13.56 45.56
CA ASP A 36 -23.49 13.39 46.11
C ASP A 36 -24.41 12.50 45.24
N GLY A 37 -23.90 11.99 44.11
CA GLY A 37 -24.64 11.10 43.21
C GLY A 37 -25.53 11.83 42.21
N THR A 38 -25.40 13.15 42.08
CA THR A 38 -25.98 13.92 40.97
C THR A 38 -25.19 13.61 39.70
N MET A 39 -25.91 13.33 38.62
CA MET A 39 -25.33 13.12 37.31
C MET A 39 -25.63 14.30 36.40
N HIS A 40 -24.61 14.76 35.71
CA HIS A 40 -24.70 15.75 34.66
C HIS A 40 -24.45 15.03 33.33
N SER A 41 -25.38 15.17 32.40
CA SER A 41 -25.25 14.68 31.04
C SER A 41 -25.37 15.87 30.09
N VAL A 42 -24.35 16.13 29.30
CA VAL A 42 -24.26 17.30 28.44
C VAL A 42 -24.09 16.79 27.02
N HIS A 43 -24.84 17.29 26.05
CA HIS A 43 -24.74 16.98 24.63
C HIS A 43 -24.77 18.30 23.86
N PHE A 44 -23.78 18.65 23.06
CA PHE A 44 -23.81 19.86 22.18
C PHE A 44 -23.63 19.46 20.73
N ASP A 45 -23.44 20.30 19.72
CA ASP A 45 -23.05 19.92 18.34
C ASP A 45 -22.17 21.04 17.72
N ALA A 46 -21.78 20.98 16.43
CA ALA A 46 -21.03 22.05 15.72
C ALA A 46 -21.59 23.44 15.82
N SER A 47 -22.91 23.54 15.86
CA SER A 47 -23.59 24.81 15.94
C SER A 47 -23.67 25.32 17.38
N ASN A 48 -23.15 24.58 18.36
CA ASN A 48 -23.45 24.77 19.79
C ASN A 48 -24.94 24.58 20.09
N THR A 49 -25.57 23.63 19.41
CA THR A 49 -26.95 23.19 19.66
C THR A 49 -26.94 21.90 20.44
N GLY A 50 -27.80 21.74 21.45
CA GLY A 50 -27.90 20.51 22.23
C GLY A 50 -28.51 20.72 23.60
N ILE A 51 -28.24 19.82 24.55
CA ILE A 51 -28.82 19.82 25.88
C ILE A 51 -27.80 19.75 27.03
N ILE A 52 -28.12 20.37 28.17
CA ILE A 52 -27.49 20.13 29.47
C ILE A 52 -28.54 19.54 30.38
N LEU A 53 -28.41 18.26 30.67
CA LEU A 53 -29.23 17.51 31.61
C LEU A 53 -28.52 17.39 32.96
N THR A 54 -29.23 17.68 34.03
CA THR A 54 -28.83 17.36 35.39
C THR A 54 -29.92 16.51 36.01
N ALA A 55 -29.54 15.37 36.55
CA ALA A 55 -30.46 14.44 37.16
C ALA A 55 -29.89 13.81 38.41
N THR A 56 -30.80 13.39 39.28
CA THR A 56 -30.51 12.61 40.48
C THR A 56 -31.26 11.29 40.36
N LYS A 57 -31.07 10.36 41.31
CA LYS A 57 -31.90 9.15 41.38
C LYS A 57 -33.40 9.44 41.55
N SER A 58 -33.78 10.66 41.95
CA SER A 58 -35.17 11.11 42.04
C SER A 58 -35.74 11.68 40.74
N GLY A 59 -34.94 11.77 39.66
CA GLY A 59 -35.37 12.31 38.38
C GLY A 59 -34.57 13.55 37.95
N ILE A 60 -35.06 14.20 36.89
CA ILE A 60 -34.43 15.38 36.29
C ILE A 60 -34.61 16.58 37.21
N THR A 61 -33.52 17.29 37.49
CA THR A 61 -33.56 18.56 38.23
C THR A 61 -33.49 19.76 37.30
N GLU A 62 -32.78 19.62 36.17
CA GLU A 62 -32.62 20.67 35.17
C GLU A 62 -32.34 20.06 33.80
N LEU A 63 -32.98 20.58 32.76
CA LEU A 63 -32.70 20.28 31.35
C LEU A 63 -32.68 21.61 30.57
N ILE A 64 -31.51 22.00 30.08
CA ILE A 64 -31.33 23.22 29.27
C ILE A 64 -31.20 22.79 27.82
N VAL A 65 -31.93 23.44 26.91
CA VAL A 65 -31.79 23.29 25.46
C VAL A 65 -31.13 24.56 24.91
N VAL A 66 -30.09 24.37 24.13
CA VAL A 66 -29.34 25.42 23.46
C VAL A 66 -29.47 25.22 21.95
N GLU A 67 -29.71 26.28 21.20
CA GLU A 67 -29.66 26.30 19.74
C GLU A 67 -28.76 27.45 19.29
N ASP A 68 -27.83 27.18 18.35
CA ASP A 68 -26.86 28.16 17.83
C ASP A 68 -26.11 28.94 18.93
N GLY A 69 -25.76 28.26 20.03
CA GLY A 69 -25.07 28.86 21.17
C GLY A 69 -25.92 29.82 22.01
N LYS A 70 -27.25 29.77 21.88
CA LYS A 70 -28.19 30.50 22.73
C LYS A 70 -29.11 29.52 23.43
N GLU A 71 -29.30 29.72 24.73
CA GLU A 71 -30.33 29.00 25.46
C GLU A 71 -31.70 29.39 24.89
N VAL A 72 -32.42 28.39 24.37
CA VAL A 72 -33.75 28.58 23.80
C VAL A 72 -34.83 28.04 24.73
N GLU A 73 -34.51 27.06 25.56
CA GLU A 73 -35.45 26.47 26.50
C GLU A 73 -34.73 25.96 27.74
N ARG A 74 -35.38 26.08 28.90
CA ARG A 74 -34.94 25.52 30.17
C ARG A 74 -36.13 24.89 30.85
N VAL A 75 -36.03 23.60 31.10
CA VAL A 75 -37.01 22.78 31.78
C VAL A 75 -36.47 22.48 33.17
N ASP A 76 -37.25 22.80 34.18
CA ASP A 76 -36.98 22.39 35.56
C ASP A 76 -38.01 21.36 36.02
N ALA A 77 -37.75 20.74 37.18
CA ALA A 77 -38.60 19.71 37.73
C ALA A 77 -40.08 20.12 37.90
N THR A 78 -40.39 21.41 38.01
CA THR A 78 -41.79 21.89 38.18
C THR A 78 -42.58 21.89 36.87
N MET A 79 -41.90 21.82 35.72
CA MET A 79 -42.50 21.78 34.39
C MET A 79 -42.77 20.35 33.90
N ILE A 80 -42.28 19.35 34.63
CA ILE A 80 -42.39 17.94 34.28
C ILE A 80 -43.66 17.37 34.90
N GLU A 81 -44.51 16.75 34.07
CA GLU A 81 -45.67 16.03 34.54
C GLU A 81 -45.23 14.65 35.04
N HIS A 82 -45.48 14.36 36.31
CA HIS A 82 -45.05 13.10 36.92
C HIS A 82 -46.12 12.02 36.84
N LYS A 83 -45.69 10.75 36.69
CA LYS A 83 -46.56 9.55 36.73
C LYS A 83 -47.66 9.56 35.65
N VAL A 84 -47.32 10.04 34.46
CA VAL A 84 -48.20 10.03 33.29
C VAL A 84 -48.00 8.73 32.52
N ILE A 85 -49.07 8.24 31.89
CA ILE A 85 -49.01 7.11 30.95
C ILE A 85 -49.19 7.67 29.55
N ILE A 86 -48.24 7.39 28.66
CA ILE A 86 -48.32 7.74 27.24
C ILE A 86 -48.01 6.53 26.37
N ASP A 87 -48.81 6.35 25.33
CA ASP A 87 -48.58 5.33 24.30
C ASP A 87 -47.48 5.82 23.35
N LEU A 88 -46.52 4.96 23.07
CA LEU A 88 -45.35 5.24 22.23
C LEU A 88 -45.46 4.63 20.83
N SER A 89 -46.33 3.63 20.67
CA SER A 89 -46.59 2.97 19.39
C SER A 89 -48.04 2.46 19.33
N ASP A 90 -48.57 2.31 18.11
CA ASP A 90 -49.91 1.75 17.88
C ASP A 90 -49.96 0.25 18.24
N GLU A 91 -48.79 -0.39 18.29
CA GLU A 91 -48.60 -1.79 18.69
C GLU A 91 -48.70 -2.01 20.21
N GLY A 92 -48.70 -0.94 21.01
CA GLY A 92 -48.94 -0.98 22.45
C GLY A 92 -47.70 -0.80 23.33
N ASP A 93 -46.56 -0.34 22.78
CA ASP A 93 -45.44 0.09 23.61
C ASP A 93 -45.84 1.36 24.37
N ARG A 94 -45.50 1.48 25.64
CA ARG A 94 -45.89 2.63 26.45
C ARG A 94 -44.83 3.06 27.46
N TRP A 95 -44.92 4.32 27.86
CA TRP A 95 -44.14 4.91 28.93
C TRP A 95 -45.04 5.27 30.10
N GLU A 96 -44.62 4.86 31.30
CA GLU A 96 -45.27 5.23 32.55
C GLU A 96 -44.26 6.00 33.41
N GLY A 97 -44.38 7.33 33.49
CA GLY A 97 -43.40 8.14 34.21
C GLY A 97 -43.49 9.62 33.94
N ASP A 98 -42.33 10.27 34.03
CA ASP A 98 -42.17 11.69 33.82
C ASP A 98 -42.32 12.07 32.34
N VAL A 99 -43.09 13.13 32.07
CA VAL A 99 -43.48 13.57 30.73
C VAL A 99 -43.33 15.08 30.60
N TYR A 100 -42.76 15.52 29.48
CA TYR A 100 -42.68 16.93 29.09
C TYR A 100 -43.19 17.08 27.65
N LYS A 101 -44.11 18.01 27.42
CA LYS A 101 -44.78 18.24 26.11
C LYS A 101 -45.31 16.95 25.45
N GLY A 102 -45.88 16.06 26.26
CA GLY A 102 -46.49 14.80 25.79
C GLY A 102 -45.50 13.70 25.44
N GLN A 103 -44.24 13.81 25.88
CA GLN A 103 -43.16 12.88 25.55
C GLN A 103 -42.35 12.46 26.78
N PRO A 104 -41.73 11.25 26.79
CA PRO A 104 -40.93 10.79 27.93
C PRO A 104 -39.78 11.76 28.24
N CYS A 105 -39.76 12.30 29.45
CA CYS A 105 -38.73 13.25 29.89
C CYS A 105 -38.54 13.17 31.41
N GLY A 106 -37.82 12.15 31.85
CA GLY A 106 -37.45 11.96 33.26
C GLY A 106 -37.55 10.51 33.71
N LEU A 107 -37.80 10.29 34.99
CA LEU A 107 -37.83 8.95 35.58
C LEU A 107 -39.12 8.23 35.19
N GLY A 108 -39.02 6.95 34.83
CA GLY A 108 -40.19 6.12 34.56
C GLY A 108 -39.86 4.71 34.10
N THR A 109 -40.89 4.04 33.60
CA THR A 109 -40.85 2.66 33.17
C THR A 109 -41.32 2.54 31.72
N PHE A 110 -40.52 1.87 30.90
CA PHE A 110 -40.84 1.52 29.53
C PHE A 110 -41.37 0.08 29.47
N TRP A 111 -42.54 -0.07 28.86
CA TRP A 111 -43.22 -1.34 28.66
C TRP A 111 -43.34 -1.63 27.16
N ASP A 112 -43.08 -2.88 26.76
CA ASP A 112 -43.31 -3.32 25.39
C ASP A 112 -44.79 -3.66 25.12
N SER A 113 -45.12 -3.84 23.85
CA SER A 113 -46.43 -4.28 23.34
C SER A 113 -46.96 -5.58 23.96
N ASN A 114 -46.10 -6.42 24.54
CA ASN A 114 -46.50 -7.64 25.25
C ASN A 114 -46.75 -7.39 26.75
N ASN A 115 -46.74 -6.13 27.18
CA ASN A 115 -46.88 -5.70 28.57
C ASN A 115 -45.74 -6.20 29.48
N ASN A 116 -44.54 -6.42 28.92
CA ASN A 116 -43.35 -6.73 29.68
C ASN A 116 -42.57 -5.46 30.00
N MET A 117 -42.05 -5.37 31.22
CA MET A 117 -41.12 -4.31 31.59
C MET A 117 -39.80 -4.50 30.84
N VAL A 118 -39.38 -3.46 30.12
CA VAL A 118 -38.13 -3.44 29.36
C VAL A 118 -37.07 -2.63 30.10
N PHE A 119 -37.44 -1.46 30.59
CA PHE A 119 -36.50 -0.53 31.22
C PHE A 119 -37.17 0.28 32.33
N GLU A 120 -36.43 0.52 33.42
CA GLU A 120 -36.79 1.45 34.50
C GLU A 120 -35.63 2.42 34.72
N GLY A 121 -35.83 3.71 34.56
CA GLY A 121 -34.76 4.71 34.69
C GLY A 121 -35.12 6.05 34.10
N ILE A 122 -34.12 6.90 33.90
CA ILE A 122 -34.32 8.20 33.27
C ILE A 122 -34.39 8.00 31.75
N ARG A 123 -35.48 8.49 31.16
CA ARG A 123 -35.68 8.52 29.72
C ARG A 123 -35.87 9.94 29.25
N VAL A 124 -35.01 10.37 28.34
CA VAL A 124 -35.11 11.66 27.68
C VAL A 124 -34.95 11.36 26.20
N ASN A 125 -35.83 11.92 25.37
CA ASN A 125 -35.66 11.87 23.91
C ASN A 125 -35.69 10.44 23.34
N GLY A 126 -36.53 9.59 23.91
CA GLY A 126 -36.64 8.19 23.50
C GLY A 126 -35.50 7.29 24.02
N LEU A 127 -34.46 7.85 24.63
CA LEU A 127 -33.28 7.14 25.11
C LEU A 127 -33.20 6.96 26.61
N PHE A 128 -32.46 5.94 27.02
CA PHE A 128 -31.99 5.76 28.39
C PHE A 128 -30.82 6.68 28.68
N GLU A 129 -30.97 7.49 29.72
CA GLU A 129 -29.97 8.46 30.15
C GLU A 129 -29.71 8.31 31.65
N CYS A 130 -28.58 8.84 32.07
CA CYS A 130 -28.12 8.87 33.45
C CYS A 130 -28.10 7.54 34.20
N PHE A 131 -29.21 7.13 34.82
CA PHE A 131 -29.30 5.90 35.60
C PHE A 131 -30.51 5.08 35.17
N GLY A 132 -30.34 3.75 35.14
CA GLY A 132 -31.44 2.86 34.80
C GLY A 132 -31.12 1.38 34.90
N THR A 133 -32.18 0.58 34.79
CA THR A 133 -32.18 -0.88 34.84
C THR A 133 -32.86 -1.40 33.59
N LEU A 134 -32.14 -2.21 32.81
CA LEU A 134 -32.67 -2.95 31.67
C LEU A 134 -33.03 -4.38 32.11
N TYR A 135 -34.10 -4.93 31.55
CA TYR A 135 -34.62 -6.24 31.88
C TYR A 135 -34.63 -7.18 30.67
N TYR A 136 -34.33 -8.47 30.91
CA TYR A 136 -34.76 -9.55 30.04
C TYR A 136 -36.29 -9.60 30.08
N SER A 137 -36.94 -8.94 29.13
CA SER A 137 -38.39 -8.67 29.16
C SER A 137 -39.23 -9.95 29.18
N ASP A 138 -38.77 -11.02 28.53
CA ASP A 138 -39.39 -12.35 28.55
C ASP A 138 -39.36 -13.02 29.94
N LEU A 139 -38.35 -12.72 30.76
CA LEU A 139 -38.11 -13.35 32.06
C LEU A 139 -38.42 -12.45 33.25
N GLN A 140 -38.66 -11.16 33.00
CA GLN A 140 -38.82 -10.12 34.02
C GLN A 140 -37.66 -10.13 35.04
N LYS A 141 -36.43 -10.32 34.53
CA LYS A 141 -35.21 -10.32 35.33
C LYS A 141 -34.27 -9.22 34.85
N VAL A 142 -33.53 -8.64 35.79
CA VAL A 142 -32.50 -7.63 35.47
C VAL A 142 -31.49 -8.23 34.51
N GLU A 143 -31.26 -7.53 33.40
CA GLU A 143 -30.17 -7.77 32.45
C GLU A 143 -28.98 -6.88 32.79
N TYR A 144 -29.25 -5.59 33.05
CA TYR A 144 -28.22 -4.62 33.38
C TYR A 144 -28.77 -3.58 34.35
N LYS A 145 -27.93 -3.14 35.28
CA LYS A 145 -28.20 -2.00 36.16
C LYS A 145 -26.97 -1.12 36.25
N GLY A 146 -27.10 0.16 35.94
CA GLY A 146 -25.94 1.04 35.93
C GLY A 146 -26.23 2.41 35.34
N GLU A 147 -25.15 3.05 34.93
CA GLU A 147 -25.20 4.36 34.28
C GLU A 147 -25.45 4.22 32.77
N TRP A 148 -26.12 5.22 32.20
CA TRP A 148 -26.55 5.24 30.81
C TRP A 148 -26.18 6.57 30.16
N CYS A 149 -25.87 6.50 28.87
CA CYS A 149 -25.59 7.66 28.03
C CYS A 149 -25.97 7.29 26.61
N GLY A 150 -26.81 8.08 25.93
CA GLY A 150 -27.08 7.82 24.52
C GLY A 150 -27.81 6.47 24.28
N GLY A 151 -28.52 5.94 25.27
CA GLY A 151 -29.21 4.64 25.19
C GLY A 151 -28.31 3.42 25.38
N LYS A 152 -27.04 3.63 25.73
CA LYS A 152 -26.05 2.56 25.94
C LYS A 152 -25.58 2.49 27.37
N ARG A 153 -25.15 1.29 27.78
CA ARG A 153 -24.47 1.07 29.06
C ARG A 153 -23.17 1.84 29.07
N ASN A 154 -23.02 2.75 30.02
CA ASN A 154 -21.85 3.61 30.16
C ASN A 154 -21.52 3.75 31.66
N GLY A 155 -20.33 4.27 32.00
CA GLY A 155 -19.93 4.48 33.39
C GLY A 155 -19.99 3.21 34.24
N GLN A 156 -20.33 3.32 35.53
CA GLN A 156 -20.37 2.16 36.42
C GLN A 156 -21.66 1.32 36.23
N GLY A 157 -21.54 -0.01 36.12
CA GLY A 157 -22.72 -0.89 36.06
C GLY A 157 -22.46 -2.39 36.23
N SER A 158 -23.54 -3.13 36.45
CA SER A 158 -23.55 -4.59 36.63
C SER A 158 -24.44 -5.29 35.60
N GLN A 159 -23.90 -6.24 34.86
CA GLN A 159 -24.65 -7.13 33.96
C GLN A 159 -24.95 -8.46 34.66
N HIS A 160 -26.15 -8.97 34.42
CA HIS A 160 -26.65 -10.22 34.98
C HIS A 160 -27.00 -11.21 33.86
N ASP A 161 -26.81 -12.51 34.10
CA ASP A 161 -27.32 -13.56 33.22
C ASP A 161 -28.84 -13.75 33.39
N ARG A 162 -29.44 -14.58 32.53
CA ARG A 162 -30.86 -14.96 32.60
C ARG A 162 -31.26 -15.69 33.89
N ASN A 163 -30.31 -16.15 34.71
CA ASN A 163 -30.58 -16.72 36.03
C ASN A 163 -30.60 -15.64 37.12
N GLY A 164 -30.13 -14.42 36.83
CA GLY A 164 -30.01 -13.29 37.75
C GLY A 164 -28.61 -13.18 38.39
N LYS A 165 -27.66 -14.03 38.01
CA LYS A 165 -26.29 -14.00 38.52
C LYS A 165 -25.52 -12.89 37.84
N VAL A 166 -24.80 -12.08 38.61
CA VAL A 166 -23.88 -11.06 38.09
C VAL A 166 -22.78 -11.76 37.26
N VAL A 167 -22.70 -11.42 35.98
CA VAL A 167 -21.65 -11.90 35.07
C VAL A 167 -20.55 -10.88 34.84
N TYR A 168 -20.85 -9.61 35.09
CA TYR A 168 -19.87 -8.52 35.06
C TYR A 168 -20.30 -7.38 36.01
N GLU A 169 -19.32 -6.78 36.69
CA GLU A 169 -19.49 -5.56 37.48
C GLU A 169 -18.24 -4.69 37.28
N GLY A 170 -18.43 -3.46 36.80
CA GLY A 170 -17.29 -2.61 36.44
C GLY A 170 -17.67 -1.41 35.59
N GLN A 171 -16.67 -0.85 34.92
CA GLN A 171 -16.81 0.30 34.03
C GLN A 171 -17.23 -0.15 32.62
N TRP A 172 -18.22 0.52 32.07
CA TRP A 172 -18.79 0.31 30.75
C TRP A 172 -18.49 1.51 29.86
N CYS A 173 -18.26 1.22 28.58
CA CYS A 173 -18.25 2.24 27.54
C CYS A 173 -19.05 1.72 26.34
N ASN A 174 -20.18 2.36 26.05
CA ASN A 174 -21.04 2.07 24.89
C ASN A 174 -21.33 0.56 24.68
N ASP A 175 -21.82 -0.10 25.72
CA ASP A 175 -22.15 -1.54 25.75
C ASP A 175 -20.97 -2.52 25.74
N SER A 176 -19.73 -2.02 25.71
CA SER A 176 -18.49 -2.80 25.80
C SER A 176 -17.86 -2.74 27.19
N HIS A 177 -17.20 -3.84 27.58
CA HIS A 177 -16.28 -3.93 28.72
C HIS A 177 -15.17 -4.97 28.41
N GLU A 178 -13.90 -4.58 28.38
CA GLU A 178 -12.79 -5.52 28.09
C GLU A 178 -12.47 -6.45 29.27
N LYS A 179 -12.05 -7.70 28.96
CA LYS A 179 -11.39 -8.61 29.90
C LYS A 179 -9.88 -8.40 29.84
N THR A 180 -9.32 -7.65 30.78
CA THR A 180 -7.87 -7.48 30.89
C THR A 180 -7.22 -8.69 31.56
N SER A 181 -6.37 -9.42 30.85
CA SER A 181 -5.36 -10.30 31.44
C SER A 181 -4.08 -9.50 31.71
N ASN A 182 -3.79 -9.29 33.00
CA ASN A 182 -2.53 -8.89 33.63
C ASN A 182 -1.77 -7.67 33.07
N GLY A 183 -1.83 -6.57 33.85
CA GLY A 183 -0.60 -5.93 34.30
C GLY A 183 -0.15 -4.63 33.65
N SER A 184 -1.03 -3.64 33.48
CA SER A 184 -0.66 -2.22 33.55
C SER A 184 -1.90 -1.37 33.79
N HIS A 185 -1.91 -0.58 34.86
CA HIS A 185 -2.89 0.47 35.06
C HIS A 185 -2.79 1.49 33.92
N ASP A 186 -3.70 1.45 32.96
CA ASP A 186 -4.26 2.66 32.33
C ASP A 186 -5.57 2.35 31.59
N LYS A 187 -6.64 2.89 32.19
CA LYS A 187 -7.89 3.46 31.64
C LYS A 187 -8.52 2.85 30.37
N VAL A 188 -9.62 2.13 30.64
CA VAL A 188 -10.94 2.18 29.96
C VAL A 188 -10.91 2.33 28.43
N SER A 189 -11.15 1.21 27.75
CA SER A 189 -11.56 1.16 26.34
C SER A 189 -12.71 2.16 26.07
N ASN A 190 -12.44 3.13 25.20
CA ASN A 190 -13.44 4.07 24.67
C ASN A 190 -13.91 3.58 23.30
N ASP A 191 -14.72 2.52 23.28
CA ASP A 191 -15.54 2.20 22.11
C ASP A 191 -16.61 3.28 21.99
N VAL A 192 -16.71 4.00 20.87
CA VAL A 192 -17.83 4.91 20.59
C VAL A 192 -18.60 4.41 19.38
N VAL A 193 -19.84 4.01 19.61
CA VAL A 193 -20.80 3.62 18.57
C VAL A 193 -22.05 4.46 18.77
N PHE A 194 -22.50 5.17 17.73
CA PHE A 194 -23.70 6.01 17.77
C PHE A 194 -24.96 5.15 17.71
N THR A 195 -25.69 4.99 18.82
CA THR A 195 -27.11 4.61 18.76
C THR A 195 -27.94 5.87 18.57
N LYS A 196 -28.87 5.76 17.61
CA LYS A 196 -29.97 6.64 17.24
C LYS A 196 -30.34 7.68 18.32
N LEU A 197 -30.17 8.96 17.99
CA LEU A 197 -30.77 10.06 18.72
C LEU A 197 -31.20 11.13 17.75
N ASP A 198 -32.48 11.41 17.62
CA ASP A 198 -32.95 12.79 17.78
C ASP A 198 -34.25 12.68 18.60
N PRO A 199 -34.52 13.62 19.52
CA PRO A 199 -35.71 13.62 20.36
C PRO A 199 -36.98 13.92 19.62
N PHE A 200 -36.92 14.81 18.62
CA PHE A 200 -38.07 15.33 17.89
C PHE A 200 -37.57 15.78 16.53
N ASP A 201 -37.77 14.94 15.52
CA ASP A 201 -37.52 15.17 14.09
C ASP A 201 -37.03 16.59 13.72
N ARG A 202 -35.71 16.75 13.54
CA ARG A 202 -35.14 17.50 12.41
C ARG A 202 -33.63 17.37 12.20
N LEU A 203 -32.77 17.12 13.20
CA LEU A 203 -31.32 17.27 13.01
C LEU A 203 -30.71 16.23 12.05
N TYR A 204 -31.07 14.94 12.15
CA TYR A 204 -30.49 13.88 11.31
C TYR A 204 -31.13 13.79 9.90
N SER A 205 -32.31 14.40 9.74
CA SER A 205 -32.91 14.62 8.43
C SER A 205 -32.22 15.74 7.64
N THR A 206 -31.28 16.47 8.24
CA THR A 206 -30.59 17.60 7.59
C THR A 206 -29.08 17.50 7.49
N VAL A 207 -28.41 16.58 8.22
CA VAL A 207 -26.96 16.45 8.10
C VAL A 207 -26.62 15.91 6.72
N GLU A 208 -26.28 16.81 5.81
CA GLU A 208 -25.93 16.50 4.42
C GLU A 208 -24.43 16.31 4.24
N THR A 209 -23.60 16.91 5.10
CA THR A 209 -22.14 16.88 4.96
C THR A 209 -21.45 16.76 6.31
N ILE A 210 -20.55 15.79 6.43
CA ILE A 210 -19.63 15.64 7.56
C ILE A 210 -18.23 16.08 7.11
N ARG A 211 -17.58 16.96 7.88
CA ARG A 211 -16.19 17.37 7.66
C ARG A 211 -15.34 17.17 8.91
N ILE A 212 -14.27 16.39 8.79
CA ILE A 212 -13.33 16.13 9.89
C ILE A 212 -12.04 16.90 9.61
N LYS A 213 -11.66 17.82 10.50
CA LYS A 213 -10.44 18.63 10.36
C LYS A 213 -9.26 18.02 11.13
N ASN A 214 -8.12 18.73 11.18
CA ASN A 214 -6.89 18.42 11.95
C ASN A 214 -7.11 18.39 13.49
N PHE A 215 -8.22 17.82 13.95
CA PHE A 215 -8.51 17.59 15.36
C PHE A 215 -8.06 16.18 15.73
N THR A 216 -7.34 16.06 16.84
CA THR A 216 -6.82 14.80 17.37
C THR A 216 -7.12 14.76 18.86
N PRO A 217 -8.18 14.05 19.29
CA PRO A 217 -8.42 13.82 20.71
C PRO A 217 -7.38 12.83 21.25
N SER A 218 -6.76 13.15 22.38
CA SER A 218 -5.64 12.39 22.96
C SER A 218 -6.03 11.05 23.62
N SER A 219 -7.28 10.58 23.46
CA SER A 219 -7.82 9.37 24.11
C SER A 219 -8.83 8.60 23.25
N PHE A 220 -8.80 8.78 21.94
CA PHE A 220 -9.83 8.28 21.02
C PHE A 220 -9.36 7.05 20.27
N VAL A 221 -10.18 6.00 20.23
CA VAL A 221 -9.79 4.68 19.69
C VAL A 221 -10.61 4.34 18.43
N SER A 222 -11.95 4.25 18.51
CA SER A 222 -12.83 3.80 17.39
C SER A 222 -14.08 4.69 17.19
N PHE A 223 -14.65 4.75 15.96
CA PHE A 223 -15.93 5.44 15.66
C PHE A 223 -16.64 4.93 14.39
N SER A 224 -17.88 5.37 14.13
CA SER A 224 -18.61 5.02 12.91
C SER A 224 -19.65 6.06 12.46
N PHE A 225 -20.03 6.05 11.18
CA PHE A 225 -21.13 6.84 10.59
C PHE A 225 -22.20 5.91 10.05
N HIS A 226 -23.37 5.90 10.68
CA HIS A 226 -24.44 5.03 10.22
C HIS A 226 -25.83 5.54 10.55
N TYR A 227 -26.82 5.10 9.76
CA TYR A 227 -28.23 5.54 9.85
C TYR A 227 -28.41 7.05 9.70
N LEU A 228 -27.67 7.67 8.77
CA LEU A 228 -27.76 9.10 8.46
C LEU A 228 -28.53 9.29 7.12
N PRO A 229 -29.86 9.46 7.15
CA PRO A 229 -30.70 9.36 5.96
C PRO A 229 -30.51 10.51 4.96
N SER A 230 -30.02 11.67 5.42
CA SER A 230 -29.75 12.83 4.57
C SER A 230 -28.28 13.08 4.26
N LEU A 231 -27.37 12.26 4.81
CA LEU A 231 -25.94 12.44 4.60
C LEU A 231 -25.61 12.20 3.14
N THR A 232 -25.00 13.19 2.49
CA THR A 232 -24.59 13.14 1.08
C THR A 232 -23.07 13.13 0.91
N LYS A 233 -22.31 13.68 1.86
CA LYS A 233 -20.85 13.82 1.76
C LYS A 233 -20.15 13.57 3.10
N VAL A 234 -19.04 12.85 3.07
CA VAL A 234 -18.09 12.75 4.19
C VAL A 234 -16.72 13.16 3.69
N PHE A 235 -16.05 14.06 4.42
CA PHE A 235 -14.79 14.63 4.00
C PHE A 235 -13.80 14.77 5.16
N PHE A 236 -12.59 14.22 5.02
CA PHE A 236 -11.50 14.43 5.97
C PHE A 236 -10.51 15.44 5.39
N GLU A 237 -10.23 16.52 6.12
CA GLU A 237 -9.32 17.60 5.77
C GLU A 237 -7.94 17.38 6.39
N GLY A 238 -6.88 17.46 5.57
CA GLY A 238 -5.49 17.41 6.06
C GLY A 238 -5.14 16.07 6.72
N LYS A 239 -4.49 16.14 7.88
CA LYS A 239 -4.06 14.98 8.68
C LYS A 239 -5.05 14.67 9.79
N ALA A 240 -6.34 14.60 9.45
CA ALA A 240 -7.38 14.33 10.42
C ALA A 240 -7.13 12.99 11.13
N LEU A 241 -7.21 12.96 12.47
CA LEU A 241 -7.06 11.72 13.26
C LEU A 241 -5.73 10.95 13.01
N SER A 242 -4.62 11.67 12.79
CA SER A 242 -3.31 11.07 12.50
C SER A 242 -2.42 10.80 13.73
N ASP A 243 -2.96 10.94 14.96
CA ASP A 243 -2.17 10.72 16.18
C ASP A 243 -1.92 9.22 16.39
N LYS A 244 -0.70 8.85 16.78
CA LYS A 244 -0.30 7.47 17.08
C LYS A 244 -1.07 6.86 18.25
N ALA A 245 -1.67 7.68 19.11
CA ALA A 245 -2.56 7.23 20.17
C ALA A 245 -3.91 6.69 19.65
N ILE A 246 -4.28 6.99 18.40
CA ILE A 246 -5.55 6.58 17.79
C ILE A 246 -5.33 5.26 17.05
N ASN A 247 -5.67 4.12 17.67
CA ASN A 247 -5.38 2.78 17.17
C ASN A 247 -6.60 1.86 17.02
N GLY A 248 -7.82 2.39 16.95
CA GLY A 248 -9.04 1.58 16.80
C GLY A 248 -9.63 1.59 15.40
N SER A 249 -10.95 1.38 15.34
CA SER A 249 -11.70 1.07 14.11
C SER A 249 -12.56 2.24 13.63
N PHE A 250 -12.75 2.33 12.31
CA PHE A 250 -13.65 3.30 11.69
C PHE A 250 -14.63 2.59 10.74
N SER A 251 -15.93 2.88 10.82
CA SER A 251 -16.88 2.35 9.83
C SER A 251 -17.94 3.32 9.31
N VAL A 252 -18.47 3.08 8.11
CA VAL A 252 -19.54 3.86 7.48
C VAL A 252 -20.56 2.91 6.85
N TYR A 253 -21.82 2.97 7.26
CA TYR A 253 -22.85 2.08 6.70
C TYR A 253 -24.27 2.61 6.82
N SER A 254 -25.21 2.06 6.05
CA SER A 254 -26.64 2.42 6.12
C SER A 254 -26.91 3.94 6.05
N CYS A 255 -26.17 4.64 5.19
CA CYS A 255 -26.37 6.07 4.86
C CYS A 255 -26.90 6.17 3.41
N PRO A 256 -28.22 6.06 3.20
CA PRO A 256 -28.80 5.77 1.88
C PRO A 256 -28.63 6.88 0.85
N ARG A 257 -28.33 8.13 1.26
CA ARG A 257 -28.10 9.28 0.36
C ARG A 257 -26.63 9.65 0.21
N LEU A 258 -25.71 8.90 0.81
CA LEU A 258 -24.28 9.23 0.80
C LEU A 258 -23.74 9.01 -0.62
N THR A 259 -23.29 10.09 -1.26
CA THR A 259 -22.80 10.11 -2.65
C THR A 259 -21.27 10.19 -2.74
N SER A 260 -20.62 10.81 -1.76
CA SER A 260 -19.18 11.08 -1.80
C SER A 260 -18.54 10.85 -0.43
N PHE A 261 -17.49 10.03 -0.41
CA PHE A 261 -16.66 9.80 0.75
C PHE A 261 -15.21 10.07 0.36
N VAL A 262 -14.57 11.05 1.00
CA VAL A 262 -13.23 11.50 0.62
C VAL A 262 -12.35 11.69 1.86
N MET A 263 -11.21 11.02 1.92
CA MET A 263 -10.16 11.23 2.94
C MET A 263 -8.95 11.92 2.34
N LYS A 264 -8.55 13.10 2.83
CA LYS A 264 -7.30 13.73 2.39
C LYS A 264 -6.05 13.09 3.01
N PRO A 265 -4.88 13.21 2.35
CA PRO A 265 -3.66 12.50 2.71
C PRO A 265 -3.28 12.58 4.19
N MET A 266 -2.80 11.46 4.73
CA MET A 266 -2.39 11.24 6.12
C MET A 266 -3.54 11.26 7.15
N SER A 267 -4.79 11.11 6.72
CA SER A 267 -5.91 10.94 7.65
C SER A 267 -5.93 9.52 8.25
N CYS A 268 -6.25 9.38 9.53
CA CYS A 268 -6.46 8.08 10.18
C CYS A 268 -5.26 7.11 10.10
N GLN A 269 -4.01 7.59 10.08
CA GLN A 269 -2.83 6.76 9.81
C GLN A 269 -2.64 5.57 10.75
N SER A 270 -3.01 5.73 12.02
CA SER A 270 -2.80 4.73 13.07
C SER A 270 -4.02 3.86 13.35
N MET A 271 -5.16 4.10 12.66
CA MET A 271 -6.34 3.27 12.81
C MET A 271 -6.05 1.84 12.33
N THR A 272 -6.53 0.85 13.08
CA THR A 272 -6.28 -0.57 12.85
C THR A 272 -7.36 -1.23 12.01
N SER A 273 -8.54 -0.62 11.87
CA SER A 273 -9.65 -1.18 11.10
C SER A 273 -10.45 -0.11 10.36
N PHE A 274 -10.88 -0.42 9.14
CA PHE A 274 -11.75 0.42 8.34
C PHE A 274 -12.86 -0.41 7.67
N SER A 275 -14.11 0.05 7.70
CA SER A 275 -15.21 -0.65 7.02
C SER A 275 -16.23 0.30 6.40
N ILE A 276 -16.53 0.18 5.11
CA ILE A 276 -17.58 0.95 4.44
C ILE A 276 -18.52 0.00 3.68
N TYR A 277 -19.81 0.00 4.02
CA TYR A 277 -20.75 -0.96 3.42
C TYR A 277 -22.20 -0.52 3.43
N ASP A 278 -23.06 -1.15 2.62
CA ASP A 278 -24.51 -0.87 2.57
C ASP A 278 -24.82 0.62 2.28
N LEU A 279 -24.23 1.14 1.19
CA LEU A 279 -24.40 2.53 0.76
C LEU A 279 -24.94 2.59 -0.68
N PRO A 280 -26.27 2.57 -0.87
CA PRO A 280 -26.89 2.42 -2.19
C PRO A 280 -26.70 3.60 -3.14
N SER A 281 -26.27 4.77 -2.65
CA SER A 281 -26.09 5.99 -3.45
C SER A 281 -24.63 6.42 -3.62
N LEU A 282 -23.65 5.66 -3.12
CA LEU A 282 -22.25 6.09 -3.12
C LEU A 282 -21.65 6.01 -4.52
N THR A 283 -21.28 7.16 -5.08
CA THR A 283 -20.70 7.29 -6.43
C THR A 283 -19.20 7.59 -6.42
N GLU A 284 -18.68 8.09 -5.31
CA GLU A 284 -17.27 8.49 -5.16
C GLU A 284 -16.71 8.00 -3.81
N LEU A 285 -15.60 7.26 -3.88
CA LEU A 285 -14.80 6.82 -2.73
C LEU A 285 -13.33 7.15 -2.99
N GLU A 286 -12.80 8.20 -2.34
CA GLU A 286 -11.40 8.63 -2.41
C GLU A 286 -10.73 8.46 -1.03
N ILE A 287 -9.63 7.72 -0.97
CA ILE A 287 -8.78 7.62 0.23
C ILE A 287 -7.39 8.12 -0.15
N GLY A 288 -6.94 9.25 0.40
CA GLY A 288 -5.68 9.89 0.02
C GLY A 288 -4.42 9.20 0.56
N ASP A 289 -3.25 9.68 0.12
CA ASP A 289 -1.95 9.05 0.44
C ASP A 289 -1.73 8.87 1.95
N ARG A 290 -1.24 7.69 2.33
CA ARG A 290 -0.87 7.28 3.69
C ARG A 290 -2.01 7.37 4.69
N CYS A 291 -3.25 7.38 4.21
CA CYS A 291 -4.40 7.17 5.08
C CYS A 291 -4.48 5.70 5.48
N LEU A 292 -4.94 5.41 6.70
CA LEU A 292 -5.14 4.03 7.15
C LEU A 292 -3.88 3.15 7.03
N SER A 293 -2.67 3.71 7.08
CA SER A 293 -1.42 2.95 6.87
C SER A 293 -1.22 1.83 7.90
N GLY A 294 -1.74 1.99 9.12
CA GLY A 294 -1.73 0.98 10.17
C GLY A 294 -2.97 0.07 10.20
N ALA A 295 -3.85 0.15 9.19
CA ALA A 295 -5.05 -0.67 9.16
C ALA A 295 -4.70 -2.12 8.86
N THR A 296 -4.96 -2.99 9.83
CA THR A 296 -4.84 -4.45 9.71
C THR A 296 -6.12 -5.07 9.15
N THR A 297 -7.26 -4.39 9.23
CA THR A 297 -8.51 -4.89 8.64
C THR A 297 -9.21 -3.84 7.79
N VAL A 298 -9.69 -4.25 6.61
CA VAL A 298 -10.43 -3.40 5.67
C VAL A 298 -11.64 -4.14 5.15
N THR A 299 -12.79 -3.49 5.08
CA THR A 299 -14.00 -4.04 4.45
C THR A 299 -14.70 -2.99 3.61
N ILE A 300 -14.94 -3.27 2.34
CA ILE A 300 -15.62 -2.38 1.39
C ILE A 300 -16.62 -3.22 0.63
N ARG A 301 -17.92 -3.09 0.93
CA ARG A 301 -18.90 -3.95 0.28
C ARG A 301 -20.27 -3.35 0.05
N ASP A 302 -21.02 -3.92 -0.88
CA ASP A 302 -22.41 -3.56 -1.14
C ASP A 302 -22.59 -2.07 -1.51
N LEU A 303 -21.84 -1.62 -2.52
CA LEU A 303 -21.89 -0.25 -3.06
C LEU A 303 -22.36 -0.33 -4.53
N PRO A 304 -23.68 -0.44 -4.77
CA PRO A 304 -24.23 -0.86 -6.07
C PRO A 304 -24.06 0.15 -7.22
N VAL A 305 -23.77 1.42 -6.92
CA VAL A 305 -23.67 2.51 -7.92
C VAL A 305 -22.28 3.17 -7.96
N LEU A 306 -21.29 2.60 -7.26
CA LEU A 306 -19.94 3.15 -7.22
C LEU A 306 -19.23 2.87 -8.54
N GLU A 307 -18.99 3.91 -9.35
CA GLU A 307 -18.37 3.76 -10.69
C GLU A 307 -16.84 3.83 -10.65
N VAL A 308 -16.30 4.68 -9.77
CA VAL A 308 -14.86 4.92 -9.61
C VAL A 308 -14.49 4.90 -8.13
N MET A 309 -13.44 4.15 -7.81
CA MET A 309 -12.82 4.08 -6.48
C MET A 309 -11.35 4.47 -6.59
N GLN A 310 -10.85 5.28 -5.65
CA GLN A 310 -9.46 5.75 -5.66
C GLN A 310 -8.80 5.61 -4.30
N PHE A 311 -7.67 4.91 -4.24
CA PHE A 311 -6.76 4.91 -3.09
C PHE A 311 -5.42 5.57 -3.45
N GLY A 312 -4.89 6.34 -2.50
CA GLY A 312 -3.60 7.00 -2.55
C GLY A 312 -2.43 6.05 -2.28
N TYR A 313 -1.21 6.58 -2.29
CA TYR A 313 0.00 5.83 -1.96
C TYR A 313 0.04 5.47 -0.47
N GLY A 314 0.26 4.22 -0.10
CA GLY A 314 0.46 3.78 1.29
C GLY A 314 -0.84 3.56 2.05
N VAL A 315 -1.94 3.25 1.36
CA VAL A 315 -3.24 3.01 2.00
C VAL A 315 -3.31 1.56 2.47
N CYS A 316 -3.50 1.32 3.77
CA CYS A 316 -3.56 -0.03 4.35
C CYS A 316 -2.29 -0.86 4.05
N SER A 317 -1.13 -0.37 4.51
CA SER A 317 0.20 -0.96 4.27
C SER A 317 0.59 -2.09 5.24
N THR A 318 -0.32 -2.48 6.14
CA THR A 318 -0.08 -3.51 7.18
C THR A 318 -1.28 -4.45 7.29
N LEU A 319 -1.89 -4.78 6.14
CA LEU A 319 -3.15 -5.48 6.06
C LEU A 319 -3.01 -6.92 6.59
N HIS A 320 -3.92 -7.37 7.44
CA HIS A 320 -4.07 -8.77 7.86
C HIS A 320 -5.32 -9.39 7.23
N HIS A 321 -6.42 -8.64 7.10
CA HIS A 321 -7.67 -9.13 6.51
C HIS A 321 -8.41 -8.04 5.74
N GLY A 322 -8.51 -8.18 4.42
CA GLY A 322 -9.22 -7.26 3.52
C GLY A 322 -10.39 -7.94 2.83
N VAL A 323 -11.52 -7.24 2.70
CA VAL A 323 -12.67 -7.68 1.90
C VAL A 323 -13.14 -6.53 1.04
N ILE A 324 -13.20 -6.73 -0.28
CA ILE A 324 -13.71 -5.78 -1.26
C ILE A 324 -14.70 -6.54 -2.13
N GLU A 325 -16.01 -6.36 -1.92
CA GLU A 325 -17.00 -7.16 -2.63
C GLU A 325 -18.30 -6.45 -3.01
N ASN A 326 -19.03 -7.01 -3.97
CA ASN A 326 -20.36 -6.54 -4.36
C ASN A 326 -20.37 -5.06 -4.80
N LEU A 327 -19.49 -4.72 -5.75
CA LEU A 327 -19.41 -3.39 -6.39
C LEU A 327 -19.80 -3.51 -7.89
N PRO A 328 -21.07 -3.79 -8.22
CA PRO A 328 -21.51 -4.18 -9.57
C PRO A 328 -21.42 -3.08 -10.62
N ALA A 329 -21.25 -1.81 -10.24
CA ALA A 329 -21.09 -0.68 -11.15
C ALA A 329 -19.64 -0.21 -11.29
N LEU A 330 -18.68 -0.79 -10.55
CA LEU A 330 -17.30 -0.30 -10.54
C LEU A 330 -16.63 -0.61 -11.88
N THR A 331 -16.21 0.43 -12.60
CA THR A 331 -15.59 0.29 -13.93
C THR A 331 -14.08 0.50 -13.91
N GLU A 332 -13.60 1.37 -13.01
CA GLU A 332 -12.20 1.71 -12.85
C GLU A 332 -11.84 1.82 -11.37
N TRP A 333 -10.70 1.24 -10.99
CA TRP A 333 -10.14 1.38 -9.66
C TRP A 333 -8.72 1.95 -9.74
N LYS A 334 -8.52 3.14 -9.19
CA LYS A 334 -7.20 3.78 -9.09
C LYS A 334 -6.57 3.46 -7.75
N ILE A 335 -5.32 3.05 -7.74
CA ILE A 335 -4.65 2.61 -6.52
C ILE A 335 -3.20 3.14 -6.50
N GLY A 336 -2.80 3.77 -5.41
CA GLY A 336 -1.43 4.22 -5.23
C GLY A 336 -0.52 3.08 -4.77
N GLY A 337 0.78 3.28 -4.84
CA GLY A 337 1.75 2.27 -4.41
C GLY A 337 1.76 1.97 -2.92
N HIS A 338 2.30 0.83 -2.49
CA HIS A 338 2.25 0.33 -1.10
C HIS A 338 0.83 0.28 -0.51
N THR A 339 -0.13 -0.09 -1.34
CA THR A 339 -1.55 -0.11 -0.97
C THR A 339 -2.08 -1.53 -0.92
N LEU A 340 -2.86 -1.83 0.11
CA LEU A 340 -3.33 -3.19 0.43
C LEU A 340 -2.16 -4.18 0.51
N GLU A 341 -1.07 -3.75 1.15
CA GLU A 341 0.13 -4.53 1.40
C GLU A 341 -0.02 -5.30 2.72
N GLY A 342 0.33 -6.58 2.71
CA GLY A 342 0.30 -7.43 3.90
C GLY A 342 1.36 -7.06 4.93
N ALA A 343 1.20 -7.53 6.17
CA ALA A 343 2.14 -7.23 7.25
C ALA A 343 3.53 -7.86 6.98
N SER A 344 4.53 -6.99 6.75
CA SER A 344 5.89 -7.39 6.31
C SER A 344 6.80 -7.93 7.43
N GLU A 345 7.94 -8.49 7.02
CA GLU A 345 8.98 -9.11 7.86
C GLU A 345 9.63 -8.19 8.92
N TYR A 346 9.23 -6.94 9.05
CA TYR A 346 9.82 -5.97 9.97
C TYR A 346 8.90 -5.58 11.14
N GLU A 347 7.65 -6.05 11.15
CA GLU A 347 6.72 -5.76 12.26
C GLU A 347 6.98 -6.65 13.49
N LYS A 348 6.81 -6.08 14.70
CA LYS A 348 6.94 -6.80 15.97
C LYS A 348 5.57 -7.39 16.36
N GLY A 349 5.51 -8.71 16.60
CA GLY A 349 4.29 -9.39 17.06
C GLY A 349 3.48 -10.12 15.98
N ARG A 350 4.12 -10.45 14.85
CA ARG A 350 3.50 -11.08 13.67
C ARG A 350 2.78 -12.39 13.97
N GLU A 351 1.65 -12.61 13.32
CA GLU A 351 1.14 -13.95 13.03
C GLU A 351 1.68 -14.41 11.67
N VAL A 352 2.85 -15.04 11.67
CA VAL A 352 3.40 -15.73 10.51
C VAL A 352 3.01 -17.20 10.54
N PHE A 353 3.01 -17.84 9.38
CA PHE A 353 2.98 -19.29 9.30
C PHE A 353 4.08 -19.80 8.37
N GLU A 354 4.47 -21.05 8.59
CA GLU A 354 5.55 -21.67 7.83
C GLU A 354 4.96 -22.51 6.70
N LEU A 355 5.33 -22.16 5.47
CA LEU A 355 5.01 -22.90 4.25
C LEU A 355 6.34 -23.28 3.61
N GLU A 356 6.63 -24.59 3.56
CA GLU A 356 7.86 -25.13 2.96
C GLU A 356 9.17 -24.49 3.46
N GLY A 357 9.23 -24.07 4.73
CA GLY A 357 10.43 -23.49 5.35
C GLY A 357 10.61 -21.99 5.12
N LYS A 358 9.62 -21.28 4.55
CA LYS A 358 9.57 -19.82 4.46
C LYS A 358 8.51 -19.26 5.42
N GLU A 359 8.86 -18.20 6.15
CA GLU A 359 7.89 -17.42 6.92
C GLU A 359 6.98 -16.65 5.95
N CYS A 360 5.68 -16.94 5.99
CA CYS A 360 4.67 -16.32 5.14
C CYS A 360 3.75 -15.45 6.00
N SER A 361 3.38 -14.29 5.47
CA SER A 361 2.33 -13.45 6.06
C SER A 361 0.99 -14.18 6.07
N ARG A 362 0.20 -14.06 7.14
CA ARG A 362 -1.19 -14.56 7.19
C ARG A 362 -2.21 -13.60 6.57
N SER A 363 -1.75 -12.56 5.87
CA SER A 363 -2.63 -11.56 5.26
C SER A 363 -3.59 -12.18 4.25
N HIS A 364 -4.89 -11.98 4.46
CA HIS A 364 -5.95 -12.47 3.58
C HIS A 364 -6.63 -11.30 2.88
N LEU A 365 -6.82 -11.37 1.57
CA LEU A 365 -7.55 -10.35 0.81
C LEU A 365 -8.58 -11.00 -0.11
N GLU A 366 -9.84 -10.57 -0.01
CA GLU A 366 -10.93 -11.00 -0.88
C GLU A 366 -11.38 -9.87 -1.81
N ILE A 367 -11.50 -10.18 -3.09
CA ILE A 367 -11.97 -9.29 -4.15
C ILE A 367 -13.08 -10.03 -4.90
N ARG A 368 -14.36 -9.74 -4.59
CA ARG A 368 -15.49 -10.52 -5.11
C ARG A 368 -16.55 -9.66 -5.81
N ASN A 369 -17.23 -10.23 -6.81
CA ASN A 369 -18.42 -9.63 -7.42
C ASN A 369 -18.18 -8.19 -7.93
N LEU A 370 -17.19 -8.05 -8.81
CA LEU A 370 -16.86 -6.84 -9.56
C LEU A 370 -17.08 -7.09 -11.06
N PRO A 371 -18.33 -7.39 -11.48
CA PRO A 371 -18.63 -7.96 -12.79
C PRO A 371 -18.25 -7.10 -13.99
N VAL A 372 -18.20 -5.76 -13.83
CA VAL A 372 -17.97 -4.79 -14.91
C VAL A 372 -16.65 -4.02 -14.80
N LEU A 373 -15.80 -4.39 -13.83
CA LEU A 373 -14.50 -3.75 -13.63
C LEU A 373 -13.61 -4.03 -14.84
N LYS A 374 -13.11 -2.98 -15.50
CA LYS A 374 -12.28 -3.08 -16.70
C LYS A 374 -10.82 -2.79 -16.45
N LYS A 375 -10.53 -1.83 -15.57
CA LYS A 375 -9.18 -1.33 -15.33
C LYS A 375 -8.90 -1.18 -13.84
N ILE A 376 -7.74 -1.67 -13.42
CA ILE A 376 -7.09 -1.26 -12.17
C ILE A 376 -5.84 -0.46 -12.54
N ASP A 377 -5.78 0.81 -12.15
CA ASP A 377 -4.68 1.72 -12.49
C ASP A 377 -3.80 1.95 -11.26
N VAL A 378 -2.68 1.23 -11.18
CA VAL A 378 -1.72 1.34 -10.09
C VAL A 378 -0.65 2.38 -10.43
N TYR A 379 -0.60 3.47 -9.65
CA TYR A 379 0.45 4.48 -9.77
C TYR A 379 1.42 4.42 -8.58
N GLY A 380 2.72 4.53 -8.85
CA GLY A 380 3.76 4.46 -7.81
C GLY A 380 4.18 3.04 -7.37
N GLY A 381 3.55 1.99 -7.90
CA GLY A 381 3.99 0.57 -7.82
C GLY A 381 3.87 -0.12 -6.44
N GLN A 382 4.12 -1.42 -6.31
CA GLN A 382 4.07 -2.14 -5.01
C GLN A 382 2.67 -2.17 -4.37
N ALA A 383 1.61 -2.44 -5.15
CA ALA A 383 0.26 -2.66 -4.61
C ALA A 383 -0.05 -4.16 -4.52
N PHE A 384 -0.92 -4.55 -3.58
CA PHE A 384 -1.34 -5.94 -3.36
C PHE A 384 -0.18 -6.91 -3.02
N THR A 385 0.85 -6.42 -2.33
CA THR A 385 2.04 -7.20 -1.98
C THR A 385 1.91 -7.92 -0.63
N GLU A 386 2.78 -8.89 -0.34
CA GLU A 386 2.91 -9.57 0.97
C GLU A 386 1.63 -10.29 1.46
N LEU A 387 0.82 -10.82 0.54
CA LEU A 387 -0.46 -11.47 0.84
C LEU A 387 -0.30 -12.99 1.05
N GLY A 388 -0.69 -13.50 2.21
CA GLY A 388 -0.80 -14.94 2.48
C GLY A 388 -1.79 -15.64 1.57
N GLU A 389 -2.98 -15.08 1.42
CA GLU A 389 -4.03 -15.58 0.54
C GLU A 389 -4.75 -14.43 -0.16
N LEU A 390 -4.93 -14.56 -1.47
CA LEU A 390 -5.71 -13.66 -2.31
C LEU A 390 -6.86 -14.46 -2.95
N VAL A 391 -8.09 -14.07 -2.66
CA VAL A 391 -9.29 -14.68 -3.24
C VAL A 391 -9.95 -13.70 -4.19
N VAL A 392 -10.07 -14.09 -5.46
CA VAL A 392 -10.71 -13.29 -6.49
C VAL A 392 -11.88 -14.06 -7.09
N GLU A 393 -13.09 -13.53 -6.96
CA GLU A 393 -14.30 -14.18 -7.47
C GLU A 393 -15.13 -13.22 -8.32
N ASN A 394 -15.56 -13.68 -9.50
CA ASN A 394 -16.52 -12.96 -10.34
C ASN A 394 -16.03 -11.54 -10.71
N VAL A 395 -14.88 -11.49 -11.39
CA VAL A 395 -14.27 -10.29 -11.99
C VAL A 395 -13.96 -10.56 -13.48
N PRO A 396 -14.97 -10.86 -14.32
CA PRO A 396 -14.78 -11.41 -15.65
C PRO A 396 -14.39 -10.38 -16.72
N MET A 397 -14.72 -9.09 -16.54
CA MET A 397 -14.54 -8.04 -17.56
C MET A 397 -13.22 -7.27 -17.43
N LEU A 398 -12.33 -7.68 -16.52
CA LEU A 398 -11.06 -6.99 -16.32
C LEU A 398 -10.18 -7.14 -17.56
N GLU A 399 -9.69 -6.02 -18.08
CA GLU A 399 -8.86 -5.95 -19.29
C GLU A 399 -7.40 -5.62 -18.95
N GLU A 400 -7.18 -4.76 -17.95
CA GLU A 400 -5.87 -4.21 -17.61
C GLU A 400 -5.70 -4.01 -16.10
N ILE A 401 -4.52 -4.40 -15.57
CA ILE A 401 -3.99 -3.89 -14.31
C ILE A 401 -2.67 -3.20 -14.65
N GLY A 402 -2.67 -1.86 -14.67
CA GLY A 402 -1.45 -1.07 -14.89
C GLY A 402 -0.69 -0.94 -13.57
N GLY A 403 0.64 -0.94 -13.60
CA GLY A 403 1.47 -0.88 -12.39
C GLY A 403 2.83 -1.56 -12.54
N TRP A 404 3.69 -1.39 -11.55
CA TRP A 404 5.01 -2.02 -11.42
C TRP A 404 5.15 -2.59 -10.01
N TYR A 405 5.81 -3.74 -9.82
CA TYR A 405 5.89 -4.48 -8.53
C TYR A 405 4.53 -4.82 -7.87
N ILE A 406 3.47 -4.98 -8.64
CA ILE A 406 2.17 -5.41 -8.09
C ILE A 406 2.19 -6.90 -7.76
N PHE A 407 1.43 -7.33 -6.75
CA PHE A 407 1.31 -8.76 -6.37
C PHE A 407 2.62 -9.47 -5.98
N GLU A 408 3.65 -8.72 -5.58
CA GLU A 408 4.88 -9.28 -5.04
C GLU A 408 4.57 -10.09 -3.76
N LYS A 409 5.06 -11.32 -3.67
CA LYS A 409 4.86 -12.21 -2.50
C LYS A 409 3.39 -12.50 -2.14
N VAL A 410 2.59 -12.89 -3.13
CA VAL A 410 1.28 -13.54 -2.92
C VAL A 410 1.51 -15.05 -2.82
N TYR A 411 1.18 -15.65 -1.67
CA TYR A 411 1.51 -17.05 -1.39
C TYR A 411 0.43 -18.04 -1.84
N GLN A 412 -0.84 -17.63 -1.83
CA GLN A 412 -1.97 -18.44 -2.29
C GLN A 412 -2.95 -17.59 -3.11
N LEU A 413 -3.43 -18.14 -4.23
CA LEU A 413 -4.43 -17.51 -5.08
C LEU A 413 -5.60 -18.46 -5.33
N THR A 414 -6.81 -18.00 -4.99
CA THR A 414 -8.07 -18.63 -5.40
C THR A 414 -8.77 -17.72 -6.39
N ALA A 415 -8.74 -18.04 -7.69
CA ALA A 415 -9.38 -17.24 -8.73
C ALA A 415 -10.53 -17.99 -9.42
N THR A 416 -11.77 -17.49 -9.27
CA THR A 416 -12.98 -18.07 -9.88
C THR A 416 -13.68 -17.02 -10.73
N ASN A 417 -13.90 -17.29 -12.02
CA ASN A 417 -14.49 -16.32 -12.96
C ASN A 417 -13.75 -14.96 -13.00
N ALA A 418 -12.40 -14.99 -12.97
CA ALA A 418 -11.53 -13.82 -12.99
C ALA A 418 -10.26 -14.07 -13.82
N PRO A 419 -10.40 -14.32 -15.14
CA PRO A 419 -9.29 -14.83 -15.97
C PRO A 419 -8.11 -13.85 -16.07
N LYS A 420 -8.37 -12.56 -16.30
CA LYS A 420 -7.31 -11.56 -16.44
C LYS A 420 -6.61 -11.26 -15.12
N PHE A 421 -7.37 -11.26 -14.02
CA PHE A 421 -6.82 -11.09 -12.69
C PHE A 421 -5.88 -12.25 -12.36
N LYS A 422 -6.30 -13.49 -12.63
CA LYS A 422 -5.49 -14.69 -12.47
C LYS A 422 -4.20 -14.63 -13.28
N GLU A 423 -4.32 -14.32 -14.57
CA GLU A 423 -3.17 -14.18 -15.50
C GLU A 423 -2.11 -13.22 -14.93
N ILE A 424 -2.53 -12.04 -14.45
CA ILE A 424 -1.61 -11.01 -13.96
C ILE A 424 -0.97 -11.41 -12.62
N VAL A 425 -1.74 -11.95 -11.68
CA VAL A 425 -1.19 -12.38 -10.38
C VAL A 425 -0.21 -13.54 -10.56
N GLU A 426 -0.51 -14.50 -11.44
CA GLU A 426 0.39 -15.61 -11.77
C GLU A 426 1.67 -15.14 -12.48
N ASP A 427 1.60 -14.06 -13.27
CA ASP A 427 2.75 -13.45 -13.95
C ASP A 427 3.63 -12.62 -13.01
N HIS A 428 3.04 -11.95 -12.01
CA HIS A 428 3.73 -10.98 -11.15
C HIS A 428 4.11 -11.53 -9.76
N SER A 429 3.60 -12.70 -9.36
CA SER A 429 3.91 -13.28 -8.05
C SER A 429 4.92 -14.42 -8.12
N ASP A 430 6.18 -14.10 -7.86
CA ASP A 430 7.32 -15.03 -7.81
C ASP A 430 7.15 -16.22 -6.84
N MET A 431 6.15 -16.18 -5.94
CA MET A 431 5.92 -17.15 -4.86
C MET A 431 4.72 -18.09 -5.07
N LEU A 432 3.98 -17.97 -6.18
CA LEU A 432 2.90 -18.90 -6.54
C LEU A 432 3.45 -20.25 -7.05
N TRP A 433 4.14 -21.00 -6.20
CA TRP A 433 4.53 -22.37 -6.51
C TRP A 433 3.35 -23.32 -6.31
N THR A 434 2.57 -23.50 -7.37
CA THR A 434 1.61 -24.61 -7.40
C THR A 434 2.37 -25.93 -7.52
N SER A 435 2.14 -26.83 -6.57
CA SER A 435 2.43 -28.25 -6.77
C SER A 435 1.80 -28.69 -8.10
N LYS A 436 2.65 -28.95 -9.10
CA LYS A 436 2.21 -29.38 -10.43
C LYS A 436 1.46 -30.71 -10.33
N SER A 437 0.32 -30.77 -10.99
CA SER A 437 0.16 -31.80 -12.01
C SER A 437 -0.51 -31.21 -13.25
N VAL A 438 0.32 -30.83 -14.23
CA VAL A 438 -0.08 -30.53 -15.61
C VAL A 438 0.72 -31.47 -16.51
N PRO A 439 0.10 -32.16 -17.49
CA PRO A 439 0.67 -33.34 -18.14
C PRO A 439 1.52 -32.99 -19.37
N PHE A 440 2.48 -32.07 -19.25
CA PHE A 440 3.45 -31.78 -20.32
C PHE A 440 4.84 -31.60 -19.73
N SER A 441 5.87 -32.11 -20.42
CA SER A 441 7.23 -32.04 -19.91
C SER A 441 7.77 -30.61 -20.04
N VAL A 442 8.59 -30.16 -19.09
CA VAL A 442 9.26 -28.84 -19.15
C VAL A 442 10.08 -28.69 -20.44
N ALA A 443 10.54 -29.79 -21.03
CA ALA A 443 11.23 -29.81 -22.30
C ALA A 443 10.34 -29.41 -23.49
N ASP A 444 9.04 -29.77 -23.47
CA ASP A 444 8.10 -29.42 -24.54
C ASP A 444 7.75 -27.92 -24.51
N LEU A 445 7.76 -27.29 -23.32
CA LEU A 445 7.55 -25.85 -23.16
C LEU A 445 8.78 -25.05 -23.61
N ALA A 446 9.99 -25.49 -23.22
CA ALA A 446 11.24 -24.84 -23.62
C ALA A 446 11.48 -24.86 -25.14
N ALA A 447 10.91 -25.84 -25.86
CA ALA A 447 11.01 -25.93 -27.31
C ALA A 447 10.13 -24.91 -28.06
N ALA A 448 9.13 -24.29 -27.42
CA ALA A 448 8.16 -23.39 -28.08
C ALA A 448 8.35 -21.90 -27.75
N ILE A 449 9.17 -21.56 -26.76
CA ILE A 449 9.37 -20.17 -26.31
C ILE A 449 10.24 -19.42 -27.31
N THR A 450 9.70 -18.32 -27.84
CA THR A 450 10.40 -17.43 -28.80
C THR A 450 10.94 -16.16 -28.15
N GLU A 451 10.39 -15.74 -27.02
CA GLU A 451 10.84 -14.54 -26.31
C GLU A 451 10.89 -14.84 -24.81
N LEU A 452 11.97 -14.41 -24.17
CA LEU A 452 12.18 -14.53 -22.74
C LEU A 452 12.35 -13.12 -22.17
N THR A 453 11.31 -12.64 -21.49
CA THR A 453 11.35 -11.39 -20.74
C THR A 453 11.43 -11.73 -19.26
N VAL A 454 12.50 -11.30 -18.62
CA VAL A 454 12.65 -11.33 -17.16
C VAL A 454 12.20 -9.98 -16.63
N ALA A 455 11.21 -9.95 -15.76
CA ALA A 455 10.75 -8.72 -15.14
C ALA A 455 11.85 -8.05 -14.31
N SER A 456 11.76 -6.74 -14.10
CA SER A 456 12.69 -6.03 -13.22
C SER A 456 12.65 -6.60 -11.80
N TYR A 457 13.79 -6.56 -11.10
CA TYR A 457 13.99 -7.05 -9.72
C TYR A 457 13.86 -8.58 -9.55
N THR A 458 13.89 -9.35 -10.63
CA THR A 458 13.74 -10.81 -10.61
C THR A 458 15.06 -11.52 -10.27
N GLY A 459 14.99 -12.70 -9.63
CA GLY A 459 16.13 -13.61 -9.44
C GLY A 459 17.23 -13.07 -8.53
N ASN A 460 16.89 -12.19 -7.59
CA ASN A 460 17.82 -11.58 -6.64
C ASN A 460 18.33 -12.53 -5.54
N ASP A 461 17.78 -13.74 -5.45
CA ASP A 461 18.11 -14.78 -4.48
C ASP A 461 19.01 -15.90 -5.06
N ILE A 462 19.09 -16.02 -6.39
CA ILE A 462 19.91 -17.02 -7.06
C ILE A 462 21.38 -16.61 -7.19
N GLN A 463 22.27 -17.59 -7.25
CA GLN A 463 23.73 -17.39 -7.32
C GLN A 463 24.31 -17.53 -8.74
N SER A 464 23.60 -18.21 -9.63
CA SER A 464 24.01 -18.46 -11.01
C SER A 464 22.80 -18.46 -11.93
N LEU A 465 22.93 -17.84 -13.10
CA LEU A 465 21.92 -17.81 -14.14
C LEU A 465 22.47 -18.55 -15.37
N THR A 466 21.77 -19.60 -15.80
CA THR A 466 22.09 -20.33 -17.04
C THR A 466 20.86 -20.35 -17.94
N ILE A 467 20.98 -19.78 -19.14
CA ILE A 467 19.94 -19.77 -20.17
C ILE A 467 20.45 -20.60 -21.35
N SER A 468 19.92 -21.82 -21.49
CA SER A 468 20.30 -22.74 -22.57
C SER A 468 19.19 -23.71 -22.93
N GLY A 469 19.30 -24.36 -24.10
CA GLY A 469 18.40 -25.45 -24.49
C GLY A 469 17.06 -25.00 -25.09
N PHE A 470 16.88 -23.71 -25.39
CA PHE A 470 15.69 -23.19 -26.07
C PHE A 470 15.91 -23.15 -27.59
N ALA A 471 15.23 -24.04 -28.32
CA ALA A 471 15.42 -24.19 -29.76
C ALA A 471 14.89 -23.01 -30.58
N GLU A 472 13.81 -22.36 -30.13
CA GLU A 472 13.13 -21.30 -30.88
C GLU A 472 13.29 -19.90 -30.28
N LEU A 473 14.02 -19.77 -29.16
CA LEU A 473 14.18 -18.50 -28.45
C LEU A 473 14.96 -17.48 -29.30
N ALA A 474 14.28 -16.39 -29.65
CA ALA A 474 14.74 -15.35 -30.55
C ALA A 474 15.12 -14.04 -29.85
N SER A 475 14.59 -13.76 -28.66
CA SER A 475 14.88 -12.53 -27.91
C SER A 475 14.98 -12.81 -26.40
N ILE A 476 15.98 -12.20 -25.75
CA ILE A 476 16.10 -12.16 -24.29
C ILE A 476 16.13 -10.70 -23.85
N SER A 477 15.26 -10.33 -22.92
CA SER A 477 15.24 -9.03 -22.26
C SER A 477 15.21 -9.23 -20.75
N ILE A 478 16.12 -8.60 -20.02
CA ILE A 478 16.18 -8.65 -18.56
C ILE A 478 15.91 -7.25 -18.00
N GLY A 479 14.85 -7.11 -17.21
CA GLY A 479 14.44 -5.87 -16.58
C GLY A 479 15.36 -5.42 -15.44
N CYS A 480 15.35 -4.13 -15.13
CA CYS A 480 16.29 -3.48 -14.21
C CYS A 480 16.36 -4.08 -12.79
N HIS A 481 17.47 -3.86 -12.08
CA HIS A 481 17.69 -4.32 -10.69
C HIS A 481 17.55 -5.85 -10.44
N SER A 482 17.66 -6.65 -11.49
CA SER A 482 17.55 -8.11 -11.42
C SER A 482 18.89 -8.78 -11.07
N PHE A 483 18.85 -9.99 -10.51
CA PHE A 483 20.01 -10.85 -10.35
C PHE A 483 21.15 -10.30 -9.46
N SER A 484 20.84 -9.49 -8.44
CA SER A 484 21.80 -8.84 -7.53
C SER A 484 22.75 -9.76 -6.77
N ARG A 485 22.44 -11.06 -6.64
CA ARG A 485 23.31 -12.09 -6.03
C ARG A 485 23.89 -13.09 -7.04
N VAL A 486 23.57 -12.96 -8.33
CA VAL A 486 24.10 -13.84 -9.36
C VAL A 486 25.54 -13.48 -9.62
N ALA A 487 26.44 -14.44 -9.40
CA ALA A 487 27.86 -14.31 -9.73
C ALA A 487 28.14 -14.78 -11.16
N THR A 488 27.46 -15.81 -11.67
CA THR A 488 27.77 -16.35 -12.99
C THR A 488 26.56 -16.29 -13.90
N VAL A 489 26.68 -15.62 -15.04
CA VAL A 489 25.67 -15.61 -16.10
C VAL A 489 26.22 -16.36 -17.32
N GLU A 490 25.52 -17.42 -17.73
CA GLU A 490 25.84 -18.21 -18.92
C GLU A 490 24.63 -18.27 -19.85
N VAL A 491 24.79 -17.73 -21.06
CA VAL A 491 23.79 -17.80 -22.13
C VAL A 491 24.37 -18.65 -23.25
N ALA A 492 23.84 -19.84 -23.48
CA ALA A 492 24.50 -20.83 -24.35
C ALA A 492 23.51 -21.65 -25.18
N ASP A 493 23.95 -22.09 -26.36
CA ASP A 493 23.21 -23.06 -27.18
C ASP A 493 21.81 -22.58 -27.62
N LEU A 494 21.71 -21.33 -28.07
CA LEU A 494 20.46 -20.71 -28.52
C LEU A 494 20.53 -20.42 -30.03
N PRO A 495 20.10 -21.36 -30.89
CA PRO A 495 20.33 -21.28 -32.34
C PRO A 495 19.50 -20.20 -33.04
N ARG A 496 18.44 -19.69 -32.39
CA ARG A 496 17.54 -18.66 -32.92
C ARG A 496 17.71 -17.29 -32.30
N LEU A 497 18.51 -17.16 -31.23
CA LEU A 497 18.62 -15.91 -30.49
C LEU A 497 19.15 -14.82 -31.41
N SER A 498 18.41 -13.72 -31.52
CA SER A 498 18.69 -12.59 -32.40
C SER A 498 18.98 -11.30 -31.62
N ARG A 499 18.42 -11.16 -30.41
CA ARG A 499 18.62 -10.01 -29.52
C ARG A 499 18.84 -10.45 -28.08
N PHE A 500 19.80 -9.83 -27.43
CA PHE A 500 20.03 -9.91 -25.98
C PHE A 500 20.12 -8.49 -25.39
N HIS A 501 19.31 -8.23 -24.37
CA HIS A 501 19.27 -6.95 -23.67
C HIS A 501 19.19 -7.13 -22.15
N MET A 502 19.95 -6.33 -21.42
CA MET A 502 19.82 -6.17 -19.97
C MET A 502 19.67 -4.68 -19.63
N GLU A 503 18.60 -4.36 -18.92
CA GLU A 503 18.36 -3.04 -18.35
C GLU A 503 19.27 -2.75 -17.14
N HIS A 504 19.21 -1.52 -16.64
CA HIS A 504 20.15 -0.99 -15.67
C HIS A 504 20.17 -1.73 -14.32
N ASP A 505 21.31 -1.64 -13.63
CA ASP A 505 21.54 -2.15 -12.26
C ASP A 505 21.33 -3.67 -12.09
N CYS A 506 21.48 -4.45 -13.17
CA CYS A 506 21.42 -5.91 -13.11
C CYS A 506 22.77 -6.54 -12.75
N CYS A 507 22.76 -7.70 -12.07
CA CYS A 507 23.97 -8.50 -11.80
C CYS A 507 25.07 -7.72 -11.05
N ILE A 508 24.70 -7.02 -9.97
CA ILE A 508 25.59 -6.13 -9.20
C ILE A 508 26.31 -6.82 -8.02
N VAL A 509 26.47 -8.15 -8.05
CA VAL A 509 27.20 -8.84 -6.98
C VAL A 509 28.70 -8.61 -7.10
N ASP A 510 29.36 -8.21 -6.02
CA ASP A 510 30.81 -8.26 -5.93
C ASP A 510 31.26 -9.64 -5.43
N SER A 511 31.57 -10.53 -6.37
CA SER A 511 32.07 -11.88 -6.10
C SER A 511 33.34 -12.16 -6.91
N PRO A 512 34.37 -12.82 -6.34
CA PRO A 512 35.56 -13.24 -7.08
C PRO A 512 35.25 -14.11 -8.32
N THR A 513 34.10 -14.79 -8.33
CA THR A 513 33.64 -15.64 -9.45
C THR A 513 32.74 -14.90 -10.44
N ALA A 514 32.56 -13.58 -10.26
CA ALA A 514 31.64 -12.77 -11.06
C ALA A 514 32.03 -12.77 -12.55
N SER A 515 31.22 -13.43 -13.39
CA SER A 515 31.53 -13.68 -14.80
C SER A 515 30.29 -13.76 -15.68
N PHE A 516 30.41 -13.25 -16.90
CA PHE A 516 29.38 -13.29 -17.93
C PHE A 516 29.93 -13.98 -19.18
N ALA A 517 29.19 -14.96 -19.70
CA ALA A 517 29.53 -15.64 -20.94
C ALA A 517 28.29 -15.83 -21.83
N LEU A 518 28.41 -15.47 -23.11
CA LEU A 518 27.41 -15.77 -24.14
C LEU A 518 28.07 -16.54 -25.29
N ARG A 519 27.60 -17.77 -25.54
CA ARG A 519 28.28 -18.72 -26.42
C ARG A 519 27.31 -19.43 -27.36
N ARG A 520 27.77 -19.79 -28.58
CA ARG A 520 27.00 -20.62 -29.52
C ARG A 520 25.60 -20.07 -29.81
N CYS A 521 25.55 -18.78 -30.14
CA CYS A 521 24.33 -18.06 -30.54
C CYS A 521 24.50 -17.51 -31.96
N PRO A 522 24.44 -18.37 -33.00
CA PRO A 522 24.91 -18.05 -34.34
C PRO A 522 24.08 -17.01 -35.09
N LEU A 523 22.87 -16.69 -34.62
CA LEU A 523 21.97 -15.70 -35.22
C LEU A 523 21.86 -14.40 -34.41
N LEU A 524 22.63 -14.26 -33.31
CA LEU A 524 22.57 -13.07 -32.47
C LEU A 524 23.04 -11.87 -33.28
N ARG A 525 22.23 -10.81 -33.37
CA ARG A 525 22.53 -9.58 -34.11
C ARG A 525 22.80 -8.40 -33.19
N GLU A 526 22.11 -8.34 -32.06
CA GLU A 526 22.17 -7.21 -31.14
C GLU A 526 22.46 -7.69 -29.71
N PHE A 527 23.50 -7.12 -29.11
CA PHE A 527 23.82 -7.29 -27.69
C PHE A 527 23.89 -5.92 -27.03
N SER A 528 23.16 -5.73 -25.93
CA SER A 528 23.15 -4.45 -25.22
C SER A 528 23.02 -4.62 -23.71
N MET A 529 23.69 -3.74 -22.97
CA MET A 529 23.62 -3.64 -21.51
C MET A 529 23.55 -2.17 -21.08
N ASP A 530 22.58 -1.86 -20.23
CA ASP A 530 22.34 -0.53 -19.69
C ASP A 530 23.20 -0.25 -18.44
N ASN A 531 23.06 0.97 -17.89
CA ASN A 531 23.89 1.51 -16.81
C ASN A 531 24.05 0.55 -15.62
N ASN A 532 25.28 0.46 -15.10
CA ASN A 532 25.67 -0.33 -13.92
C ASN A 532 25.43 -1.85 -14.05
N THR A 533 25.11 -2.35 -15.24
CA THR A 533 24.93 -3.80 -15.45
C THR A 533 26.24 -4.54 -15.33
N CYS A 534 26.27 -5.62 -14.55
CA CYS A 534 27.48 -6.42 -14.33
C CYS A 534 28.66 -5.56 -13.81
N MET A 535 28.41 -4.49 -13.05
CA MET A 535 29.41 -3.50 -12.65
C MET A 535 30.66 -4.12 -12.00
N TYR A 536 30.49 -5.12 -11.14
CA TYR A 536 31.59 -5.78 -10.42
C TYR A 536 32.06 -7.08 -11.08
N TYR A 537 31.57 -7.40 -12.28
CA TYR A 537 31.98 -8.61 -13.00
C TYR A 537 33.39 -8.46 -13.55
N ARG A 538 34.19 -9.51 -13.38
CA ARG A 538 35.62 -9.52 -13.72
C ARG A 538 35.91 -10.12 -15.09
N HIS A 539 34.98 -10.92 -15.61
CA HIS A 539 35.12 -11.62 -16.88
C HIS A 539 33.88 -11.41 -17.77
N PHE A 540 34.14 -11.08 -19.03
CA PHE A 540 33.15 -11.00 -20.10
C PHE A 540 33.65 -11.85 -21.28
N LYS A 541 32.81 -12.73 -21.82
CA LYS A 541 33.19 -13.58 -22.95
C LYS A 541 32.08 -13.78 -23.97
N LEU A 542 32.39 -13.57 -25.24
CA LEU A 542 31.57 -13.98 -26.37
C LEU A 542 32.28 -15.09 -27.15
N GLU A 543 31.57 -16.16 -27.51
CA GLU A 543 32.08 -17.23 -28.37
C GLU A 543 31.02 -17.64 -29.41
N ASP A 544 31.42 -17.92 -30.64
CA ASP A 544 30.53 -18.42 -31.70
C ASP A 544 29.27 -17.56 -31.92
N THR A 545 29.48 -16.26 -32.14
CA THR A 545 28.42 -15.26 -32.45
C THR A 545 28.63 -14.57 -33.81
N PRO A 546 28.82 -15.31 -34.91
CA PRO A 546 29.27 -14.76 -36.20
C PRO A 546 28.32 -13.74 -36.86
N ALA A 547 27.04 -13.70 -36.45
CA ALA A 547 26.03 -12.78 -36.98
C ALA A 547 25.88 -11.47 -36.19
N LEU A 548 26.64 -11.28 -35.11
CA LEU A 548 26.50 -10.11 -34.24
C LEU A 548 26.85 -8.84 -35.02
N GLU A 549 25.89 -7.91 -35.13
CA GLU A 549 26.01 -6.67 -35.90
C GLU A 549 26.35 -5.48 -35.00
N THR A 550 25.79 -5.44 -33.78
CA THR A 550 26.00 -4.34 -32.83
C THR A 550 26.19 -4.83 -31.41
N ILE A 551 27.15 -4.23 -30.70
CA ILE A 551 27.37 -4.44 -29.27
C ILE A 551 27.43 -3.09 -28.54
N SER A 552 26.66 -2.94 -27.47
CA SER A 552 26.65 -1.70 -26.66
C SER A 552 26.73 -1.98 -25.16
N PHE A 553 27.55 -1.19 -24.48
CA PHE A 553 27.64 -1.13 -23.03
C PHE A 553 27.48 0.32 -22.60
N GLU A 554 26.44 0.61 -21.83
CA GLU A 554 26.25 1.91 -21.20
C GLU A 554 27.17 2.06 -19.99
N LYS A 555 26.94 3.07 -19.14
CA LYS A 555 27.88 3.48 -18.09
C LYS A 555 28.14 2.39 -17.04
N ASN A 556 29.38 2.28 -16.56
CA ASN A 556 29.85 1.40 -15.49
C ASN A 556 29.68 -0.12 -15.73
N CYS A 557 29.44 -0.56 -16.96
CA CYS A 557 29.35 -1.99 -17.26
C CYS A 557 30.72 -2.65 -17.14
N PHE A 558 30.81 -3.77 -16.41
CA PHE A 558 32.08 -4.48 -16.16
C PHE A 558 33.21 -3.55 -15.70
N ARG A 559 32.93 -2.65 -14.76
CA ARG A 559 33.94 -1.72 -14.23
C ARG A 559 35.17 -2.47 -13.72
N GLU A 560 34.98 -3.58 -13.03
CA GLU A 560 36.08 -4.45 -12.54
C GLU A 560 36.63 -5.44 -13.59
N GLY A 561 36.17 -5.36 -14.84
CA GLY A 561 36.58 -6.23 -15.95
C GLY A 561 38.00 -5.95 -16.41
N LYS A 562 38.84 -7.00 -16.44
CA LYS A 562 40.27 -6.88 -16.81
C LYS A 562 40.57 -7.14 -18.27
N GLU A 563 39.63 -7.70 -19.01
CA GLU A 563 39.81 -8.11 -20.40
C GLU A 563 38.54 -7.76 -21.20
N PHE A 564 38.72 -7.20 -22.39
CA PHE A 564 37.65 -6.97 -23.36
C PHE A 564 38.11 -7.48 -24.74
N GLU A 565 37.56 -8.60 -25.18
CA GLU A 565 37.99 -9.25 -26.42
C GLU A 565 36.79 -9.50 -27.36
N LEU A 566 36.89 -8.98 -28.58
CA LEU A 566 36.01 -9.26 -29.70
C LEU A 566 36.86 -9.84 -30.83
N VAL A 567 36.74 -11.15 -31.05
CA VAL A 567 37.58 -11.91 -31.98
C VAL A 567 36.68 -12.76 -32.88
N ASP A 568 36.98 -12.78 -34.18
CA ASP A 568 36.30 -13.62 -35.17
C ASP A 568 34.78 -13.37 -35.29
N ILE A 569 34.35 -12.11 -35.27
CA ILE A 569 32.94 -11.69 -35.42
C ILE A 569 32.75 -10.95 -36.77
N PRO A 570 32.59 -11.68 -37.89
CA PRO A 570 32.67 -11.10 -39.23
C PRO A 570 31.53 -10.14 -39.60
N ALA A 571 30.38 -10.21 -38.92
CA ALA A 571 29.23 -9.34 -39.18
C ALA A 571 29.20 -8.06 -38.33
N LEU A 572 30.11 -7.90 -37.37
CA LEU A 572 30.08 -6.80 -36.41
C LEU A 572 30.35 -5.48 -37.11
N LYS A 573 29.42 -4.53 -37.02
CA LYS A 573 29.48 -3.21 -37.65
C LYS A 573 29.79 -2.09 -36.67
N LYS A 574 29.23 -2.17 -35.46
CA LYS A 574 29.34 -1.11 -34.45
C LYS A 574 29.63 -1.65 -33.05
N VAL A 575 30.59 -1.01 -32.37
CA VAL A 575 30.89 -1.21 -30.95
C VAL A 575 30.70 0.11 -30.22
N SER A 576 29.98 0.07 -29.09
CA SER A 576 29.79 1.23 -28.23
C SER A 576 30.11 0.88 -26.77
N VAL A 577 31.02 1.61 -26.14
CA VAL A 577 31.38 1.43 -24.72
C VAL A 577 31.41 2.79 -24.02
N MET A 578 30.48 3.00 -23.10
CA MET A 578 30.29 4.29 -22.43
C MET A 578 31.07 4.39 -21.10
N ASP A 579 30.81 5.47 -20.36
CA ASP A 579 31.58 5.94 -19.22
C ASP A 579 32.00 4.83 -18.24
N SER A 580 33.29 4.74 -17.94
CA SER A 580 33.88 3.88 -16.92
C SER A 580 33.55 2.38 -17.06
N SER A 581 33.12 1.96 -18.24
CA SER A 581 32.95 0.54 -18.57
C SER A 581 34.29 -0.07 -18.95
N PHE A 582 34.61 -1.22 -18.34
CA PHE A 582 35.95 -1.83 -18.40
C PHE A 582 37.07 -0.86 -17.96
N TYR A 583 37.00 -0.40 -16.71
CA TYR A 583 37.90 0.60 -16.12
C TYR A 583 38.41 0.17 -14.72
N PRO A 584 39.69 -0.20 -14.53
CA PRO A 584 40.76 -0.30 -15.52
C PRO A 584 40.94 -1.71 -16.12
N VAL A 585 41.22 -1.78 -17.42
CA VAL A 585 41.43 -2.99 -18.23
C VAL A 585 42.92 -3.27 -18.48
N THR A 586 43.30 -4.54 -18.66
CA THR A 586 44.68 -4.95 -18.98
C THR A 586 44.85 -5.48 -20.40
N LEU A 587 43.76 -5.94 -21.03
CA LEU A 587 43.77 -6.40 -22.41
C LEU A 587 42.51 -5.91 -23.13
N VAL A 588 42.70 -5.24 -24.26
CA VAL A 588 41.64 -4.97 -25.22
C VAL A 588 42.02 -5.57 -26.56
N ARG A 589 41.17 -6.40 -27.14
CA ARG A 589 41.42 -7.05 -28.43
C ARG A 589 40.23 -6.91 -29.36
N PHE A 590 40.49 -6.33 -30.52
CA PHE A 590 39.61 -6.33 -31.69
C PHE A 590 40.36 -7.05 -32.82
N GLU A 591 40.01 -8.29 -33.12
CA GLU A 591 40.77 -9.10 -34.08
C GLU A 591 39.84 -9.83 -35.06
N ASN A 592 40.13 -9.71 -36.36
CA ASN A 592 39.37 -10.35 -37.44
C ASN A 592 37.89 -9.93 -37.48
N LEU A 593 37.64 -8.61 -37.59
CA LEU A 593 36.31 -7.99 -37.66
C LEU A 593 36.14 -7.24 -38.99
N PRO A 594 35.99 -7.95 -40.12
CA PRO A 594 36.00 -7.37 -41.46
C PRO A 594 34.87 -6.37 -41.77
N ALA A 595 33.74 -6.44 -41.08
CA ALA A 595 32.60 -5.54 -41.26
C ALA A 595 32.56 -4.36 -40.28
N LEU A 596 33.52 -4.25 -39.35
CA LEU A 596 33.47 -3.23 -38.31
C LEU A 596 33.72 -1.86 -38.92
N GLU A 597 32.76 -0.95 -38.80
CA GLU A 597 32.76 0.38 -39.40
C GLU A 597 32.99 1.48 -38.35
N GLU A 598 32.47 1.29 -37.14
CA GLU A 598 32.43 2.31 -36.09
C GLU A 598 32.76 1.75 -34.69
N ILE A 599 33.65 2.43 -33.96
CA ILE A 599 33.89 2.23 -32.52
C ILE A 599 33.60 3.56 -31.81
N VAL A 600 32.70 3.54 -30.83
CA VAL A 600 32.33 4.70 -30.00
C VAL A 600 32.73 4.46 -28.56
N LEU A 601 33.51 5.37 -28.00
CA LEU A 601 33.98 5.35 -26.62
C LEU A 601 33.67 6.66 -25.89
N ASN A 602 33.36 6.57 -24.60
CA ASN A 602 33.11 7.73 -23.73
C ASN A 602 34.02 7.73 -22.48
N TYR A 603 33.68 8.51 -21.46
CA TYR A 603 34.59 8.89 -20.36
C TYR A 603 35.19 7.71 -19.60
N GLY A 604 36.48 7.46 -19.84
CA GLY A 604 37.24 6.38 -19.23
C GLY A 604 36.79 4.97 -19.61
N ALA A 605 36.08 4.81 -20.74
CA ALA A 605 35.84 3.51 -21.33
C ALA A 605 37.17 2.87 -21.78
N LEU A 606 37.35 1.58 -21.49
CA LEU A 606 38.52 0.79 -21.92
C LEU A 606 39.87 1.44 -21.52
N TRP A 607 39.92 2.04 -20.33
CA TRP A 607 41.13 2.68 -19.81
C TRP A 607 42.11 1.62 -19.29
N GLY A 608 43.36 1.68 -19.72
CA GLY A 608 44.44 0.78 -19.31
C GLY A 608 44.84 0.90 -17.83
N ASP A 609 45.00 -0.23 -17.17
CA ASP A 609 45.53 -0.30 -15.80
C ASP A 609 46.91 0.36 -15.71
N TYR A 610 47.03 1.37 -14.84
CA TYR A 610 48.25 2.15 -14.65
C TYR A 610 49.40 1.29 -14.11
N ASP A 611 49.09 0.31 -13.27
CA ASP A 611 50.07 -0.52 -12.58
C ASP A 611 50.44 -1.78 -13.39
N ALA A 612 49.65 -2.15 -14.40
CA ALA A 612 49.85 -3.34 -15.22
C ALA A 612 50.34 -3.03 -16.65
N GLU A 613 50.84 -4.04 -17.37
CA GLU A 613 51.21 -3.91 -18.80
C GLU A 613 49.97 -4.00 -19.70
N SER A 614 49.18 -2.93 -19.72
CA SER A 614 47.91 -2.90 -20.45
C SER A 614 48.13 -2.86 -21.97
N THR A 615 47.48 -3.77 -22.70
CA THR A 615 47.70 -3.97 -24.14
C THR A 615 46.43 -3.77 -24.95
N LEU A 616 46.49 -2.94 -25.99
CA LEU A 616 45.48 -2.80 -27.04
C LEU A 616 45.93 -3.53 -28.31
N ILE A 617 45.11 -4.45 -28.80
CA ILE A 617 45.34 -5.20 -30.05
C ILE A 617 44.19 -4.90 -31.00
N MET A 618 44.49 -4.34 -32.16
CA MET A 618 43.53 -4.10 -33.23
C MET A 618 44.10 -4.68 -34.53
N LYS A 619 43.54 -5.79 -34.99
CA LYS A 619 44.03 -6.52 -36.17
C LYS A 619 42.92 -6.90 -37.12
N ASP A 620 43.17 -6.76 -38.41
CA ASP A 620 42.26 -7.18 -39.47
C ASP A 620 40.88 -6.51 -39.33
N LEU A 621 40.88 -5.18 -39.36
CA LEU A 621 39.71 -4.29 -39.29
C LEU A 621 39.58 -3.45 -40.59
N PRO A 622 39.48 -4.07 -41.78
CA PRO A 622 39.58 -3.40 -43.07
C PRO A 622 38.43 -2.44 -43.42
N SER A 623 37.33 -2.46 -42.67
CA SER A 623 36.17 -1.57 -42.90
C SER A 623 36.07 -0.45 -41.88
N LEU A 624 36.97 -0.39 -40.89
CA LEU A 624 36.87 0.58 -39.80
C LEU A 624 37.16 1.98 -40.36
N THR A 625 36.15 2.85 -40.32
CA THR A 625 36.25 4.22 -40.85
C THR A 625 36.18 5.28 -39.78
N LEU A 626 35.53 5.00 -38.65
CA LEU A 626 35.33 5.95 -37.57
C LEU A 626 35.72 5.35 -36.21
N LEU A 627 36.64 6.04 -35.53
CA LEU A 627 36.90 5.85 -34.12
C LEU A 627 36.52 7.14 -33.38
N ASN A 628 35.39 7.11 -32.68
CA ASN A 628 34.87 8.25 -31.95
C ASN A 628 35.16 8.11 -30.45
N VAL A 629 35.99 8.98 -29.90
CA VAL A 629 36.27 9.06 -28.45
C VAL A 629 35.74 10.40 -27.94
N GLN A 630 34.50 10.38 -27.45
CA GLN A 630 33.68 11.56 -27.19
C GLN A 630 34.11 12.41 -25.98
N SER A 631 35.07 11.93 -25.19
CA SER A 631 35.58 12.64 -24.02
C SER A 631 37.06 12.33 -23.78
N ASP A 632 37.68 13.06 -22.86
CA ASP A 632 39.01 12.73 -22.37
C ASP A 632 39.03 11.26 -21.87
N PHE A 633 40.13 10.56 -22.17
CA PHE A 633 40.56 9.30 -21.57
C PHE A 633 40.14 7.93 -22.14
N GLY A 634 39.64 7.84 -23.37
CA GLY A 634 39.49 6.54 -24.05
C GLY A 634 40.85 5.94 -24.43
N PHE A 635 41.07 4.65 -24.15
CA PHE A 635 42.35 3.93 -24.39
C PHE A 635 43.61 4.53 -23.71
N ASP A 636 43.44 5.40 -22.73
CA ASP A 636 44.56 5.92 -21.95
C ASP A 636 45.25 4.79 -21.18
N TYR A 637 46.56 4.92 -20.99
CA TYR A 637 47.44 3.98 -20.30
C TYR A 637 47.48 2.56 -20.90
N MET A 638 47.07 2.42 -22.18
CA MET A 638 47.42 1.27 -23.00
C MET A 638 48.92 1.31 -23.34
N LYS A 639 49.75 0.71 -22.48
CA LYS A 639 51.22 0.71 -22.60
C LYS A 639 51.70 0.09 -23.90
N LYS A 640 51.06 -0.99 -24.36
CA LYS A 640 51.38 -1.64 -25.64
C LYS A 640 50.20 -1.54 -26.60
N ILE A 641 50.44 -1.02 -27.80
CA ILE A 641 49.43 -0.93 -28.86
C ILE A 641 49.94 -1.69 -30.09
N VAL A 642 49.12 -2.62 -30.60
CA VAL A 642 49.40 -3.42 -31.80
C VAL A 642 48.31 -3.18 -32.82
N LEU A 643 48.66 -2.53 -33.93
CA LEU A 643 47.76 -2.21 -35.03
C LEU A 643 48.16 -2.99 -36.28
N LYS A 644 47.23 -3.74 -36.88
CA LYS A 644 47.50 -4.47 -38.13
C LYS A 644 46.31 -4.42 -39.05
N ASN A 645 46.53 -4.07 -40.32
CA ASN A 645 45.51 -4.15 -41.37
C ASN A 645 44.23 -3.36 -41.03
N ILE A 646 44.38 -2.04 -40.86
CA ILE A 646 43.31 -1.06 -40.63
C ILE A 646 43.42 0.08 -41.67
N PRO A 647 43.34 -0.23 -42.99
CA PRO A 647 43.68 0.72 -44.06
C PRO A 647 42.66 1.85 -44.29
N LYS A 648 41.40 1.71 -43.85
CA LYS A 648 40.31 2.67 -44.15
C LYS A 648 40.01 3.67 -43.03
N LEU A 649 40.74 3.60 -41.92
CA LEU A 649 40.51 4.54 -40.84
C LEU A 649 41.02 5.92 -41.30
N GLU A 650 40.08 6.81 -41.58
CA GLU A 650 40.34 8.15 -42.13
C GLU A 650 40.00 9.25 -41.13
N ASP A 651 39.16 8.96 -40.13
CA ASP A 651 38.73 9.92 -39.10
C ASP A 651 38.78 9.32 -37.70
N ILE A 652 39.33 10.11 -36.77
CA ILE A 652 39.45 9.79 -35.35
C ILE A 652 38.97 11.06 -34.62
N ASP A 653 37.68 11.08 -34.30
CA ASP A 653 37.02 12.21 -33.63
C ASP A 653 37.30 12.11 -32.13
N ILE A 654 38.14 13.02 -31.61
CA ILE A 654 38.69 12.93 -30.26
C ILE A 654 38.67 14.27 -29.53
N VAL A 655 38.16 14.22 -28.30
CA VAL A 655 38.37 15.26 -27.27
C VAL A 655 39.59 14.96 -26.38
N GLY A 656 39.96 13.68 -26.18
CA GLY A 656 41.22 13.20 -25.59
C GLY A 656 41.37 11.66 -25.67
N GLY A 657 42.54 11.09 -25.40
CA GLY A 657 42.76 9.63 -25.47
C GLY A 657 44.20 9.20 -25.81
N PHE A 658 44.51 7.91 -25.64
CA PHE A 658 45.83 7.29 -25.86
C PHE A 658 47.01 7.83 -25.03
N LYS A 659 46.78 8.52 -23.91
CA LYS A 659 47.85 8.95 -22.99
C LYS A 659 48.66 7.77 -22.46
N GLY A 660 49.93 7.97 -22.14
CA GLY A 660 50.70 6.98 -21.37
C GLY A 660 51.06 5.69 -22.11
N ASN A 661 50.93 5.65 -23.44
CA ASN A 661 51.43 4.54 -24.24
C ASN A 661 52.97 4.50 -24.30
N GLU A 662 53.55 3.30 -24.34
CA GLU A 662 54.99 3.05 -24.33
C GLU A 662 55.48 2.53 -25.68
N VAL A 663 54.81 1.51 -26.22
CA VAL A 663 55.17 0.79 -27.44
C VAL A 663 53.99 0.79 -28.41
N VAL A 664 54.24 1.20 -29.67
CA VAL A 664 53.25 1.15 -30.76
C VAL A 664 53.84 0.38 -31.93
N GLU A 665 53.26 -0.77 -32.23
CA GLU A 665 53.58 -1.62 -33.38
C GLU A 665 52.46 -1.46 -34.40
N ALA A 666 52.78 -1.08 -35.64
CA ALA A 666 51.78 -0.84 -36.67
C ALA A 666 52.22 -1.38 -38.04
N GLU A 667 51.32 -2.11 -38.72
CA GLU A 667 51.50 -2.66 -40.07
C GLU A 667 50.19 -2.44 -40.86
N ASN A 668 50.23 -1.68 -41.98
CA ASN A 668 49.03 -1.32 -42.75
C ASN A 668 47.95 -0.60 -41.89
N ALA A 669 48.37 0.40 -41.11
CA ALA A 669 47.53 1.20 -40.22
C ALA A 669 48.12 2.62 -40.04
N ASP A 670 48.62 3.20 -41.13
CA ASP A 670 49.50 4.38 -41.10
C ASP A 670 48.82 5.62 -40.48
N TYR A 671 47.58 5.92 -40.87
CA TYR A 671 46.82 7.04 -40.32
C TYR A 671 46.68 6.94 -38.80
N PHE A 672 46.34 5.76 -38.30
CA PHE A 672 46.13 5.53 -36.87
C PHE A 672 47.45 5.63 -36.09
N LYS A 673 48.54 5.07 -36.64
CA LYS A 673 49.86 5.18 -36.04
C LYS A 673 50.31 6.64 -35.93
N GLU A 674 50.20 7.40 -37.03
CA GLU A 674 50.54 8.83 -37.04
C GLU A 674 49.72 9.61 -36.02
N PHE A 675 48.43 9.29 -35.87
CA PHE A 675 47.55 9.91 -34.89
C PHE A 675 48.07 9.72 -33.46
N ILE A 676 48.38 8.47 -33.06
CA ILE A 676 48.87 8.16 -31.71
C ILE A 676 50.22 8.85 -31.44
N GLU A 677 51.13 8.83 -32.41
CA GLU A 677 52.43 9.52 -32.29
C GLU A 677 52.28 11.04 -32.14
N ARG A 678 51.30 11.66 -32.83
CA ARG A 678 50.97 13.08 -32.65
C ARG A 678 50.45 13.38 -31.25
N GLN A 679 49.60 12.53 -30.67
CA GLN A 679 49.13 12.72 -29.29
C GLN A 679 50.29 12.67 -28.28
N ARG A 680 51.21 11.70 -28.45
CA ARG A 680 52.43 11.58 -27.63
C ARG A 680 53.31 12.84 -27.68
N SER A 681 53.43 13.46 -28.86
CA SER A 681 54.23 14.68 -29.04
C SER A 681 53.63 15.93 -28.36
N ARG A 682 52.31 15.93 -28.11
CA ARG A 682 51.58 17.05 -27.49
C ARG A 682 51.67 17.04 -25.96
N GLY A 683 52.38 16.07 -25.36
CA GLY A 683 52.57 15.97 -23.91
C GLY A 683 51.34 15.45 -23.15
N TYR A 684 50.41 14.83 -23.87
CA TYR A 684 49.27 14.13 -23.27
C TYR A 684 49.69 12.79 -22.71
#